data_AF-A0AAJ1VH61-F1
#
_entry.id   AF-A0AAJ1VH61-F1
#
_cell.length_a   1.000
_cell.length_b   1.000
_cell.length_c   1.000
_cell.angle_alpha   90.00
_cell.angle_beta   90.00
_cell.angle_gamma   90.00
#
_symmetry.space_group_name_H-M   'P 1'
#
loop_
_entity.id
_entity.type
_entity.pdbx_description
1 polymer ?
#
loop_
_entity_poly.entity_id
_entity_poly.type
_entity_poly.pdbx_seq_one_letter_code
_entity_poly.pdbx_strand_id
1 'polypeptide(L)'
;MKINSLFSFAISFLLSIQLFAFQSKDFSTKTNNIRNSVVGEINHKPILFVSELSESLAAYSLEGKELWNYKIDQPSVIFEIIAEDINNDGNDDLLAVAGNGIVYCIDSNGSLLWQFIPDHKVRLSEIAVVKNADKIQIFAGGNDYQLYEIDTNGKQVSSTRIEGVIRKIETGVFTNSGKQSLFLMTYSHDKFRWEFMGILDADSKQVLKEVSIKKKELKALTKTMVTDISIADINNDQKDDILFFADNSFKPFFSALDTDFNVLAEYAGNKKQVQRYAHSQGSFLPSRNEIMFQHGGVLIVLDTKGKLLNTGGERYGKGVYSDFVYEPKSNQLIGTGTVDGGNNVDFFNLSKDNWYKTTHKKQGRMLAVEQNLTKLYNQILEYKTPSYQKKSNKDFVMITKNGASSKVEKLDGGNVKFVIQKSPKEATDRTYLVNKIGKSALKKDKRGKYQDSREDIIQMARDYEAEGQPFTFWAGHGNDPFYIQIETLEQILEVAPNTCYGFVYAEMDDVEDPRVQYFVKEYLPRLAKAIRKNNRAKLYFRYKNMFWAATTHLPLWKDVFLSGKYSDFLVPASEDTSNRTQDLNLAGRIGMKSGGYINDFAMRLIDDNPTSWRPLTPGGQNSVSPYLRQGVMMAAYGARYGIVSTSGFVEEPGLDILFAMMKSGVLPVVENEDILSIGSWHLIKDVDEKLIHTVDNHHNIKQYKKDDENAIFSLAQMHWAGTNIPDNDFSKIALGVKYRWLNYMPEIPNGMVAIAPIESAKELSEKNIPFSISNSKQGFSNNEFVSAKKYASELKKIVEMGAKRLPILVKGAAWSAIKIDENHTRIILMDSGYIEPQERDVTIVFQHRKPKSVQDILSKENLIVSKSQINIKVPAGSLRFIDVMY
;
A
#
# COMPACT_ATOMS: atom_id res chain seq x y z
N MET A 1 54.14 -47.35 59.50
CA MET A 1 54.71 -47.72 58.19
C MET A 1 53.73 -47.27 57.10
N LYS A 2 54.07 -46.17 56.42
CA LYS A 2 53.70 -45.74 55.06
C LYS A 2 52.23 -45.79 54.54
N ILE A 3 51.76 -44.58 54.18
CA ILE A 3 51.13 -44.14 52.90
C ILE A 3 49.58 -44.11 52.80
N ASN A 4 49.05 -42.87 52.68
CA ASN A 4 48.04 -42.29 51.76
C ASN A 4 46.88 -43.16 51.24
N SER A 5 45.63 -42.70 51.05
CA SER A 5 45.01 -41.37 51.15
C SER A 5 43.51 -41.45 50.79
N LEU A 6 42.75 -40.45 51.26
CA LEU A 6 41.66 -39.73 50.55
C LEU A 6 40.30 -40.43 50.29
N PHE A 7 39.28 -40.03 51.06
CA PHE A 7 38.08 -39.24 50.67
C PHE A 7 36.83 -39.63 51.47
N SER A 8 36.22 -38.66 52.18
CA SER A 8 34.80 -38.75 52.55
C SER A 8 34.16 -37.35 52.62
N PHE A 9 33.21 -37.17 51.70
CA PHE A 9 31.99 -36.34 51.73
C PHE A 9 32.02 -34.88 52.21
N ALA A 10 31.97 -33.98 51.23
CA ALA A 10 31.35 -32.65 51.36
C ALA A 10 29.94 -32.71 50.73
N ILE A 11 28.91 -32.39 51.52
CA ILE A 11 27.56 -32.11 51.02
C ILE A 11 27.50 -30.61 50.73
N SER A 12 27.45 -30.25 49.44
CA SER A 12 27.03 -28.92 48.97
C SER A 12 25.75 -29.09 48.18
N PHE A 13 24.69 -28.45 48.67
CA PHE A 13 23.40 -28.34 48.01
C PHE A 13 23.54 -27.37 46.82
N LEU A 14 23.80 -27.91 45.63
CA LEU A 14 23.66 -27.18 44.37
C LEU A 14 22.19 -27.30 43.95
N LEU A 15 21.43 -26.21 44.08
CA LEU A 15 20.17 -26.05 43.36
C LEU A 15 20.52 -25.97 41.86
N SER A 16 20.49 -27.10 41.17
CA SER A 16 20.48 -27.11 39.71
C SER A 16 19.09 -26.64 39.27
N ILE A 17 18.97 -25.35 38.94
CA ILE A 17 17.87 -24.86 38.11
C ILE A 17 18.06 -25.53 36.75
N GLN A 18 17.36 -26.65 36.54
CA GLN A 18 17.13 -27.17 35.19
C GLN A 18 16.20 -26.17 34.49
N LEU A 19 16.79 -25.18 33.82
CA LEU A 19 16.12 -24.44 32.75
C LEU A 19 15.81 -25.45 31.65
N PHE A 20 14.62 -26.06 31.73
CA PHE A 20 14.01 -26.63 30.54
C PHE A 20 13.79 -25.47 29.57
N ALA A 21 14.69 -25.32 28.61
CA ALA A 21 14.46 -24.48 27.45
C ALA A 21 13.24 -25.07 26.72
N PHE A 22 12.04 -24.59 27.08
CA PHE A 22 10.83 -24.89 26.34
C PHE A 22 11.03 -24.33 24.94
N GLN A 23 11.13 -25.22 23.96
CA GLN A 23 11.13 -24.82 22.56
C GLN A 23 9.67 -24.58 22.18
N SER A 24 9.26 -23.31 22.14
CA SER A 24 7.98 -22.88 21.58
C SER A 24 7.87 -23.38 20.15
N LYS A 25 6.70 -23.89 19.80
CA LYS A 25 6.41 -24.33 18.42
C LYS A 25 5.80 -23.16 17.68
N ASP A 26 6.20 -22.99 16.43
CA ASP A 26 5.56 -22.05 15.51
C ASP A 26 4.04 -22.26 15.51
N PHE A 27 3.29 -21.16 15.44
CA PHE A 27 1.82 -21.20 15.39
C PHE A 27 1.25 -20.07 14.51
N SER A 28 -0.05 -20.11 14.25
CA SER A 28 -0.78 -19.01 13.62
C SER A 28 -1.87 -18.50 14.56
N THR A 29 -2.03 -17.19 14.64
CA THR A 29 -3.09 -16.55 15.44
C THR A 29 -4.47 -16.73 14.79
N LYS A 30 -5.52 -16.38 15.53
CA LYS A 30 -6.87 -16.23 14.96
C LYS A 30 -7.11 -14.86 14.34
N THR A 31 -6.20 -13.90 14.57
CA THR A 31 -6.22 -12.60 13.89
C THR A 31 -6.03 -12.78 12.39
N ASN A 32 -6.53 -11.84 11.59
CA ASN A 32 -6.43 -11.93 10.13
C ASN A 32 -5.00 -11.80 9.62
N ASN A 33 -4.27 -10.84 10.18
CA ASN A 33 -2.85 -10.60 9.97
C ASN A 33 -2.19 -10.19 11.30
N ILE A 34 -0.88 -10.03 11.28
CA ILE A 34 -0.12 -9.37 12.34
C ILE A 34 0.69 -8.25 11.68
N ARG A 35 0.54 -7.04 12.21
CA ARG A 35 1.30 -5.86 11.80
C ARG A 35 2.41 -5.53 12.79
N ASN A 36 2.05 -5.39 14.06
CA ASN A 36 2.99 -5.09 15.14
C ASN A 36 2.86 -6.15 16.23
N SER A 37 3.96 -6.43 16.91
CA SER A 37 4.05 -7.36 18.02
C SER A 37 4.91 -6.77 19.15
N VAL A 38 4.60 -7.14 20.38
CA VAL A 38 5.43 -6.82 21.55
C VAL A 38 5.32 -7.94 22.57
N VAL A 39 6.43 -8.24 23.25
CA VAL A 39 6.45 -9.18 24.37
C VAL A 39 6.06 -8.43 25.64
N GLY A 40 5.17 -9.01 26.44
CA GLY A 40 4.86 -8.55 27.78
C GLY A 40 4.82 -9.72 28.77
N GLU A 41 4.41 -9.42 30.00
CA GLU A 41 4.32 -10.37 31.11
C GLU A 41 2.93 -10.35 31.75
N ILE A 42 2.31 -11.53 31.88
CA ILE A 42 1.08 -11.72 32.66
C ILE A 42 1.30 -12.86 33.64
N ASN A 43 1.06 -12.62 34.93
CA ASN A 43 1.28 -13.58 36.02
C ASN A 43 2.69 -14.21 35.96
N HIS A 44 3.72 -13.38 35.75
CA HIS A 44 5.12 -13.78 35.59
C HIS A 44 5.45 -14.64 34.37
N LYS A 45 4.52 -14.80 33.43
CA LYS A 45 4.71 -15.57 32.21
C LYS A 45 4.84 -14.64 31.01
N PRO A 46 5.81 -14.88 30.11
CA PRO A 46 5.90 -14.12 28.89
C PRO A 46 4.69 -14.41 28.01
N ILE A 47 4.16 -13.36 27.40
CA ILE A 47 3.07 -13.40 26.43
C ILE A 47 3.44 -12.56 25.20
N LEU A 48 2.72 -12.80 24.12
CA LEU A 48 2.84 -12.04 22.88
C LEU A 48 1.57 -11.23 22.68
N PHE A 49 1.70 -9.90 22.74
CA PHE A 49 0.68 -8.99 22.25
C PHE A 49 0.87 -8.74 20.76
N VAL A 50 -0.23 -8.68 20.03
CA VAL A 50 -0.22 -8.43 18.58
C VAL A 50 -1.32 -7.46 18.20
N SER A 51 -1.11 -6.76 17.09
CA SER A 51 -2.11 -5.95 16.41
C SER A 51 -2.37 -6.47 15.00
N GLU A 52 -3.64 -6.47 14.59
CA GLU A 52 -3.98 -6.47 13.17
C GLU A 52 -3.62 -5.11 12.54
N LEU A 53 -3.63 -5.01 11.22
CA LEU A 53 -3.41 -3.71 10.57
C LEU A 53 -4.47 -2.69 10.99
N SER A 54 -5.74 -3.07 11.21
CA SER A 54 -6.79 -2.09 11.53
C SER A 54 -7.94 -2.50 12.47
N GLU A 55 -8.21 -3.78 12.70
CA GLU A 55 -9.49 -4.19 13.30
C GLU A 55 -9.41 -4.76 14.72
N SER A 56 -8.24 -5.21 15.20
CA SER A 56 -8.13 -5.75 16.56
C SER A 56 -6.74 -5.76 17.16
N LEU A 57 -6.73 -5.84 18.49
CA LEU A 57 -5.59 -6.14 19.35
C LEU A 57 -5.82 -7.51 19.99
N ALA A 58 -4.76 -8.28 20.24
CA ALA A 58 -4.90 -9.60 20.87
C ALA A 58 -3.68 -9.97 21.72
N ALA A 59 -3.89 -10.90 22.65
CA ALA A 59 -2.82 -11.51 23.45
C ALA A 59 -2.81 -13.03 23.27
N TYR A 60 -1.61 -13.59 23.15
CA TYR A 60 -1.38 -15.02 23.03
C TYR A 60 -0.30 -15.47 24.02
N SER A 61 -0.44 -16.68 24.56
CA SER A 61 0.72 -17.35 25.17
C SER A 61 1.74 -17.72 24.10
N LEU A 62 3.00 -17.96 24.49
CA LEU A 62 4.04 -18.39 23.54
C LEU A 62 3.81 -19.80 22.97
N GLU A 63 2.87 -20.57 23.54
CA GLU A 63 2.40 -21.85 23.00
C GLU A 63 1.23 -21.71 22.02
N GLY A 64 0.80 -20.47 21.73
CA GLY A 64 -0.25 -20.17 20.74
C GLY A 64 -1.68 -20.20 21.29
N LYS A 65 -1.87 -20.18 22.62
CA LYS A 65 -3.21 -20.04 23.22
C LYS A 65 -3.63 -18.58 23.20
N GLU A 66 -4.72 -18.27 22.50
CA GLU A 66 -5.38 -16.96 22.61
C GLU A 66 -5.88 -16.73 24.03
N LEU A 67 -5.46 -15.62 24.62
CA LEU A 67 -5.90 -15.17 25.95
C LEU A 67 -7.12 -14.25 25.81
N TRP A 68 -7.04 -13.29 24.89
CA TRP A 68 -8.13 -12.36 24.56
C TRP A 68 -7.96 -11.76 23.17
N ASN A 69 -9.04 -11.15 22.66
CA ASN A 69 -9.06 -10.39 21.40
C ASN A 69 -10.00 -9.19 21.56
N TYR A 70 -9.43 -7.98 21.51
CA TYR A 70 -10.16 -6.72 21.61
C TYR A 70 -10.44 -6.15 20.21
N LYS A 71 -11.72 -5.89 19.91
CA LYS A 71 -12.14 -5.33 18.61
C LYS A 71 -12.14 -3.82 18.63
N ILE A 72 -11.63 -3.21 17.55
CA ILE A 72 -11.63 -1.76 17.35
C ILE A 72 -12.84 -1.36 16.50
N ASP A 73 -13.71 -0.52 17.06
CA ASP A 73 -14.96 -0.10 16.41
C ASP A 73 -14.76 0.85 15.22
N GLN A 74 -13.66 1.61 15.21
CA GLN A 74 -13.32 2.56 14.15
C GLN A 74 -12.00 2.16 13.46
N PRO A 75 -12.05 1.28 12.45
CA PRO A 75 -10.87 0.79 11.77
C PRO A 75 -10.01 1.92 11.20
N SER A 76 -8.73 1.85 11.50
CA SER A 76 -7.66 2.73 11.02
C SER A 76 -6.34 2.00 11.21
N VAL A 77 -5.26 2.46 10.60
CA VAL A 77 -3.96 1.79 10.75
C VAL A 77 -3.49 1.86 12.20
N ILE A 78 -3.21 0.71 12.81
CA ILE A 78 -2.52 0.63 14.12
C ILE A 78 -1.03 0.80 13.84
N PHE A 79 -0.45 1.90 14.32
CA PHE A 79 0.92 2.25 13.96
C PHE A 79 1.95 1.60 14.86
N GLU A 80 1.66 1.50 16.16
CA GLU A 80 2.61 1.03 17.17
C GLU A 80 1.84 0.50 18.38
N ILE A 81 2.45 -0.48 19.08
CA ILE A 81 1.95 -1.05 20.33
C ILE A 81 3.08 -1.18 21.36
N ILE A 82 2.76 -1.04 22.64
CA ILE A 82 3.71 -1.14 23.76
C ILE A 82 3.08 -1.98 24.87
N ALA A 83 3.87 -2.85 25.50
CA ALA A 83 3.50 -3.56 26.71
C ALA A 83 4.13 -2.88 27.93
N GLU A 84 3.32 -2.49 28.91
CA GLU A 84 3.79 -1.96 30.20
C GLU A 84 2.66 -2.07 31.24
N ASP A 85 2.99 -2.35 32.49
CA ASP A 85 2.07 -2.33 33.63
C ASP A 85 1.66 -0.88 33.97
N ILE A 86 0.54 -0.42 33.39
CA ILE A 86 0.06 0.97 33.52
C ILE A 86 -0.73 1.16 34.80
N ASN A 87 -1.46 0.14 35.23
CA ASN A 87 -2.32 0.18 36.41
C ASN A 87 -1.60 -0.25 37.72
N ASN A 88 -0.34 -0.68 37.63
CA ASN A 88 0.49 -1.22 38.71
C ASN A 88 -0.09 -2.48 39.39
N ASP A 89 -0.75 -3.36 38.63
CA ASP A 89 -1.29 -4.63 39.11
C ASP A 89 -0.30 -5.81 39.01
N GLY A 90 0.89 -5.57 38.45
CA GLY A 90 1.94 -6.56 38.25
C GLY A 90 1.82 -7.36 36.94
N ASN A 91 0.87 -7.02 36.06
CA ASN A 91 0.75 -7.54 34.70
C ASN A 91 0.89 -6.40 33.70
N ASP A 92 1.53 -6.68 32.57
CA ASP A 92 1.63 -5.69 31.51
C ASP A 92 0.27 -5.50 30.82
N ASP A 93 -0.10 -4.23 30.64
CA ASP A 93 -1.19 -3.78 29.81
C ASP A 93 -0.69 -3.53 28.37
N LEU A 94 -1.59 -3.53 27.40
CA LEU A 94 -1.28 -3.19 26.02
C LEU A 94 -1.73 -1.78 25.69
N LEU A 95 -0.78 -0.90 25.38
CA LEU A 95 -1.08 0.37 24.71
C LEU A 95 -0.98 0.21 23.20
N ALA A 96 -1.87 0.90 22.48
CA ALA A 96 -1.84 0.97 21.03
C ALA A 96 -2.18 2.37 20.55
N VAL A 97 -1.44 2.86 19.56
CA VAL A 97 -1.73 4.14 18.90
C VAL A 97 -2.18 3.91 17.45
N ALA A 98 -3.28 4.56 17.07
CA ALA A 98 -3.91 4.34 15.79
C ALA A 98 -4.13 5.63 15.00
N GLY A 99 -4.19 5.47 13.67
CA GLY A 99 -4.34 6.57 12.72
C GLY A 99 -5.66 7.33 12.85
N ASN A 100 -6.66 6.78 13.52
CA ASN A 100 -7.88 7.50 13.87
C ASN A 100 -7.67 8.64 14.89
N GLY A 101 -6.49 8.71 15.51
CA GLY A 101 -6.12 9.72 16.50
C GLY A 101 -6.32 9.27 17.94
N ILE A 102 -6.49 7.97 18.17
CA ILE A 102 -6.79 7.39 19.48
C ILE A 102 -5.58 6.63 20.01
N VAL A 103 -5.29 6.80 21.30
CA VAL A 103 -4.49 5.86 22.09
C VAL A 103 -5.43 4.98 22.89
N TYR A 104 -5.28 3.67 22.77
CA TYR A 104 -6.00 2.66 23.53
C TYR A 104 -5.10 2.10 24.62
N CYS A 105 -5.64 1.86 25.81
CA CYS A 105 -4.99 1.06 26.86
C CYS A 105 -5.90 -0.11 27.22
N ILE A 106 -5.43 -1.32 26.93
CA ILE A 106 -6.15 -2.58 27.14
C ILE A 106 -5.49 -3.31 28.30
N ASP A 107 -6.29 -3.67 29.30
CA ASP A 107 -5.90 -4.45 30.46
C ASP A 107 -5.28 -5.79 30.02
N SER A 108 -4.36 -6.33 30.81
CA SER A 108 -3.89 -7.72 30.76
C SER A 108 -5.02 -8.77 30.56
N ASN A 109 -6.25 -8.52 31.03
CA ASN A 109 -7.41 -9.39 30.83
C ASN A 109 -8.18 -9.17 29.50
N GLY A 110 -7.81 -8.17 28.71
CA GLY A 110 -8.41 -7.83 27.42
C GLY A 110 -9.54 -6.80 27.46
N SER A 111 -9.85 -6.24 28.64
CA SER A 111 -10.83 -5.16 28.77
C SER A 111 -10.20 -3.79 28.52
N LEU A 112 -11.00 -2.83 28.05
CA LEU A 112 -10.54 -1.45 27.84
C LEU A 112 -10.41 -0.74 29.19
N LEU A 113 -9.21 -0.26 29.54
CA LEU A 113 -9.00 0.59 30.71
C LEU A 113 -9.42 2.04 30.39
N TRP A 114 -8.87 2.60 29.32
CA TRP A 114 -9.18 3.96 28.87
C TRP A 114 -8.80 4.20 27.41
N GLN A 115 -9.29 5.33 26.88
CA GLN A 115 -8.88 5.88 25.59
C GLN A 115 -8.49 7.34 25.74
N PHE A 116 -7.44 7.76 25.06
CA PHE A 116 -7.11 9.17 24.89
C PHE A 116 -7.45 9.61 23.46
N ILE A 117 -8.17 10.72 23.36
CA ILE A 117 -8.60 11.33 22.10
C ILE A 117 -8.38 12.84 22.21
N PRO A 118 -7.53 13.46 21.37
CA PRO A 118 -7.39 14.90 21.31
C PRO A 118 -8.72 15.62 20.97
N ASP A 119 -8.83 16.88 21.35
CA ASP A 119 -10.05 17.70 21.18
C ASP A 119 -10.38 18.07 19.72
N HIS A 120 -9.56 17.61 18.78
CA HIS A 120 -9.71 17.86 17.35
C HIS A 120 -9.13 16.68 16.54
N LYS A 121 -9.44 16.63 15.25
CA LYS A 121 -8.97 15.54 14.39
C LYS A 121 -7.44 15.57 14.25
N VAL A 122 -6.80 14.46 14.59
CA VAL A 122 -5.37 14.21 14.41
C VAL A 122 -5.16 12.77 13.91
N ARG A 123 -4.02 12.51 13.28
CA ARG A 123 -3.50 11.16 13.07
C ARG A 123 -2.29 10.99 13.97
N LEU A 124 -2.45 10.26 15.06
CA LEU A 124 -1.35 9.81 15.91
C LEU A 124 -0.66 8.60 15.23
N SER A 125 0.65 8.45 15.43
CA SER A 125 1.36 7.23 15.02
C SER A 125 2.43 6.74 15.95
N GLU A 126 2.90 7.57 16.87
CA GLU A 126 3.95 7.17 17.79
C GLU A 126 3.43 7.22 19.20
N ILE A 127 3.83 6.25 20.00
CA ILE A 127 3.58 6.17 21.43
C ILE A 127 4.85 5.74 22.15
N ALA A 128 5.06 6.25 23.36
CA ALA A 128 6.20 5.88 24.18
C ALA A 128 5.82 5.94 25.66
N VAL A 129 6.40 5.09 26.50
CA VAL A 129 6.13 5.07 27.94
C VAL A 129 7.44 5.28 28.71
N VAL A 130 7.48 6.32 29.54
CA VAL A 130 8.59 6.61 30.44
C VAL A 130 8.20 6.16 31.85
N LYS A 131 9.03 5.31 32.46
CA LYS A 131 8.89 4.84 33.84
C LYS A 131 10.12 5.26 34.64
N ASN A 132 9.95 6.25 35.51
CA ASN A 132 11.00 6.77 36.38
C ASN A 132 10.54 6.72 37.84
N ALA A 133 11.15 5.84 38.64
CA ALA A 133 10.69 5.53 39.99
C ALA A 133 9.18 5.16 39.98
N ASP A 134 8.35 5.81 40.80
CA ASP A 134 6.91 5.52 40.89
C ASP A 134 6.06 6.33 39.89
N LYS A 135 6.68 6.98 38.90
CA LYS A 135 5.99 7.81 37.91
C LYS A 135 6.02 7.15 36.52
N ILE A 136 4.83 6.89 35.99
CA ILE A 136 4.61 6.47 34.60
C ILE A 136 4.07 7.68 33.81
N GLN A 137 4.70 7.98 32.68
CA GLN A 137 4.29 9.03 31.75
C GLN A 137 4.15 8.42 30.36
N ILE A 138 3.00 8.64 29.73
CA ILE A 138 2.73 8.14 28.38
C ILE A 138 2.81 9.33 27.42
N PHE A 139 3.51 9.13 26.30
CA PHE A 139 3.70 10.14 25.28
C PHE A 139 3.11 9.68 23.97
N ALA A 140 2.42 10.58 23.26
CA ALA A 140 1.90 10.28 21.94
C ALA A 140 2.11 11.45 20.98
N GLY A 141 2.26 11.14 19.68
CA GLY A 141 2.54 12.16 18.68
C GLY A 141 2.13 11.79 17.28
N GLY A 142 1.94 12.81 16.44
CA GLY A 142 1.39 12.62 15.10
C GLY A 142 1.65 13.77 14.13
N ASN A 143 0.64 14.04 13.30
CA ASN A 143 0.72 15.00 12.19
C ASN A 143 0.43 16.46 12.55
N ASP A 144 -0.03 16.74 13.77
CA ASP A 144 -0.47 18.06 14.24
C ASP A 144 0.62 18.88 14.95
N TYR A 145 1.87 18.39 14.95
CA TYR A 145 3.03 19.04 15.56
C TYR A 145 3.01 19.05 17.09
N GLN A 146 2.24 18.17 17.73
CA GLN A 146 2.11 18.10 19.18
C GLN A 146 2.68 16.79 19.73
N LEU A 147 3.48 16.90 20.79
CA LEU A 147 3.82 15.81 21.71
C LEU A 147 2.86 15.89 22.90
N TYR A 148 1.95 14.94 22.98
CA TYR A 148 1.00 14.81 24.09
C TYR A 148 1.64 14.04 25.22
N GLU A 149 1.42 14.48 26.46
CA GLU A 149 1.68 13.71 27.68
C GLU A 149 0.35 13.28 28.29
N ILE A 150 0.23 12.01 28.61
CA ILE A 150 -0.96 11.34 29.09
C ILE A 150 -0.60 10.62 30.40
N ASP A 151 -1.48 10.69 31.40
CA ASP A 151 -1.32 9.94 32.66
C ASP A 151 -1.85 8.50 32.55
N THR A 152 -1.66 7.72 33.61
CA THR A 152 -2.09 6.31 33.67
C THR A 152 -3.61 6.11 33.65
N ASN A 153 -4.41 7.19 33.71
CA ASN A 153 -5.86 7.15 33.58
C ASN A 153 -6.33 7.63 32.19
N GLY A 154 -5.42 7.84 31.25
CA GLY A 154 -5.74 8.31 29.90
C GLY A 154 -6.03 9.81 29.80
N LYS A 155 -5.74 10.59 30.84
CA LYS A 155 -5.98 12.03 30.83
C LYS A 155 -4.74 12.78 30.34
N GLN A 156 -4.96 13.75 29.46
CA GLN A 156 -3.89 14.65 29.01
C GLN A 156 -3.36 15.49 30.19
N VAL A 157 -2.05 15.42 30.43
CA VAL A 157 -1.33 16.20 31.42
C VAL A 157 -0.80 17.49 30.79
N SER A 158 -0.18 17.38 29.61
CA SER A 158 0.42 18.51 28.90
C SER A 158 0.45 18.26 27.39
N SER A 159 0.73 19.32 26.62
CA SER A 159 1.08 19.19 25.20
C SER A 159 2.21 20.14 24.87
N THR A 160 3.21 19.64 24.15
CA THR A 160 4.39 20.40 23.74
C THR A 160 4.43 20.49 22.23
N ARG A 161 4.60 21.69 21.70
CA ARG A 161 4.76 21.89 20.26
C ARG A 161 6.14 21.41 19.82
N ILE A 162 6.19 20.60 18.77
CA ILE A 162 7.39 20.06 18.14
C ILE A 162 7.49 20.54 16.69
N GLU A 163 8.70 20.80 16.21
CA GLU A 163 8.90 21.16 14.80
C GLU A 163 8.81 19.93 13.89
N GLY A 164 7.84 19.93 12.97
CA GLY A 164 7.66 18.88 11.97
C GLY A 164 6.74 17.73 12.42
N VAL A 165 6.35 16.89 11.45
CA VAL A 165 5.47 15.74 11.72
C VAL A 165 6.28 14.68 12.46
N ILE A 166 5.76 14.24 13.60
CA ILE A 166 6.41 13.22 14.44
C ILE A 166 6.50 11.91 13.65
N ARG A 167 7.71 11.35 13.61
CA ARG A 167 8.05 10.11 12.90
C ARG A 167 8.42 8.98 13.86
N LYS A 168 9.05 9.30 14.98
CA LYS A 168 9.40 8.32 16.00
C LYS A 168 9.49 8.98 17.36
N ILE A 169 8.95 8.32 18.37
CA ILE A 169 9.20 8.61 19.78
C ILE A 169 9.68 7.29 20.38
N GLU A 170 10.80 7.32 21.09
CA GLU A 170 11.34 6.15 21.78
C GLU A 170 11.78 6.52 23.19
N THR A 171 11.84 5.53 24.07
CA THR A 171 12.25 5.70 25.47
C THR A 171 13.54 4.96 25.76
N GLY A 172 14.43 5.58 26.53
CA GLY A 172 15.68 4.96 26.97
C GLY A 172 16.43 5.80 27.99
N VAL A 173 17.47 5.23 28.57
CA VAL A 173 18.41 5.90 29.48
C VAL A 173 19.48 6.60 28.64
N PHE A 174 19.26 7.87 28.33
CA PHE A 174 20.19 8.64 27.48
C PHE A 174 21.16 9.54 28.27
N THR A 175 21.12 9.49 29.61
CA THR A 175 21.91 10.37 30.47
C THR A 175 22.53 9.60 31.63
N ASN A 176 23.59 10.16 32.24
CA ASN A 176 24.23 9.58 33.43
C ASN A 176 23.33 9.57 34.68
N SER A 177 22.12 10.13 34.61
CA SER A 177 21.19 10.14 35.75
C SER A 177 20.57 8.77 36.02
N GLY A 178 20.65 7.84 35.06
CA GLY A 178 19.95 6.55 35.11
C GLY A 178 18.44 6.67 34.87
N LYS A 179 17.91 7.89 34.67
CA LYS A 179 16.50 8.12 34.35
C LYS A 179 16.24 7.96 32.86
N GLN A 180 15.09 7.39 32.54
CA GLN A 180 14.56 7.34 31.19
C GLN A 180 14.20 8.75 30.69
N SER A 181 14.43 8.98 29.40
CA SER A 181 14.14 10.19 28.64
C SER A 181 13.57 9.82 27.27
N LEU A 182 13.20 10.81 26.47
CA LEU A 182 12.59 10.58 25.15
C LEU A 182 13.60 10.84 24.03
N PHE A 183 13.80 9.89 23.13
CA PHE A 183 14.30 10.18 21.79
C PHE A 183 13.11 10.58 20.91
N LEU A 184 13.24 11.69 20.18
CA LEU A 184 12.21 12.16 19.27
C LEU A 184 12.83 12.53 17.91
N MET A 185 12.19 12.02 16.84
CA MET A 185 12.52 12.34 15.47
C MET A 185 11.28 12.81 14.71
N THR A 186 11.39 13.91 13.97
CA THR A 186 10.37 14.38 13.02
C THR A 186 10.91 14.41 11.61
N TYR A 187 10.04 14.39 10.60
CA TYR A 187 10.46 14.49 9.20
C TYR A 187 10.29 15.88 8.60
N SER A 188 11.20 16.20 7.67
CA SER A 188 11.12 17.39 6.82
C SER A 188 10.69 17.07 5.38
N HIS A 189 10.64 15.80 4.99
CA HIS A 189 10.16 15.28 3.70
C HIS A 189 9.49 13.91 3.92
N ASP A 190 8.60 13.48 3.02
CA ASP A 190 7.84 12.22 3.18
C ASP A 190 8.66 10.91 3.30
N LYS A 191 9.97 10.93 3.03
CA LYS A 191 10.83 9.73 2.92
C LYS A 191 12.16 9.83 3.67
N PHE A 192 12.71 11.03 3.76
CA PHE A 192 14.10 11.26 4.13
C PHE A 192 14.17 12.50 5.00
N ARG A 193 15.30 12.65 5.71
CA ARG A 193 15.68 13.86 6.43
C ARG A 193 14.78 14.15 7.63
N TRP A 194 15.39 14.65 8.68
CA TRP A 194 14.66 15.13 9.83
C TRP A 194 14.48 16.65 9.77
N GLU A 195 13.43 17.14 10.43
CA GLU A 195 13.35 18.55 10.84
C GLU A 195 13.99 18.68 12.23
N PHE A 196 13.55 17.83 13.16
CA PHE A 196 14.07 17.72 14.51
C PHE A 196 14.54 16.28 14.77
N MET A 197 15.68 16.13 15.45
CA MET A 197 16.16 14.85 15.99
C MET A 197 16.92 15.13 17.28
N GLY A 198 16.40 14.66 18.41
CA GLY A 198 16.91 15.04 19.72
C GLY A 198 16.44 14.14 20.86
N ILE A 199 17.03 14.38 22.02
CA ILE A 199 16.67 13.77 23.30
C ILE A 199 16.00 14.84 24.16
N LEU A 200 14.83 14.54 24.71
CA LEU A 200 14.06 15.42 25.57
C LEU A 200 13.95 14.83 26.98
N ASP A 201 14.00 15.70 27.97
CA ASP A 201 13.68 15.37 29.35
C ASP A 201 12.19 15.05 29.47
N ALA A 202 11.85 13.92 30.10
CA ALA A 202 10.47 13.46 30.19
C ALA A 202 9.60 14.36 31.08
N ASP A 203 10.15 15.05 32.07
CA ASP A 203 9.38 15.91 32.97
C ASP A 203 9.18 17.31 32.36
N SER A 204 10.28 18.02 32.16
CA SER A 204 10.32 19.41 31.71
C SER A 204 10.09 19.60 30.22
N LYS A 205 10.18 18.52 29.42
CA LYS A 205 10.13 18.54 27.94
C LYS A 205 11.24 19.39 27.30
N GLN A 206 12.25 19.77 28.08
CA GLN A 206 13.41 20.51 27.58
C GLN A 206 14.26 19.61 26.70
N VAL A 207 14.80 20.18 25.62
CA VAL A 207 15.74 19.50 24.75
C VAL A 207 17.07 19.35 25.49
N LEU A 208 17.42 18.12 25.85
CA LEU A 208 18.70 17.78 26.49
C LEU A 208 19.82 17.75 25.45
N LYS A 209 19.52 17.23 24.26
CA LYS A 209 20.45 17.16 23.13
C LYS A 209 19.67 17.24 21.83
N GLU A 210 20.26 17.89 20.84
CA GLU A 210 19.74 17.91 19.46
C GLU A 210 20.89 17.75 18.49
N VAL A 211 20.61 17.15 17.32
CA VAL A 211 21.56 17.09 16.23
C VAL A 211 21.02 17.71 14.94
N SER A 212 21.81 18.63 14.39
CA SER A 212 21.51 19.23 13.11
C SER A 212 21.67 18.22 11.96
N ILE A 213 20.75 18.28 11.01
CA ILE A 213 20.87 17.59 9.71
C ILE A 213 22.17 17.92 8.94
N LYS A 214 22.86 19.00 9.31
CA LYS A 214 24.14 19.41 8.71
C LYS A 214 25.36 18.69 9.30
N LYS A 215 25.22 17.86 10.36
CA LYS A 215 26.33 17.08 10.93
C LYS A 215 26.93 16.17 9.85
N LYS A 216 28.23 16.32 9.57
CA LYS A 216 28.88 15.72 8.39
C LYS A 216 28.90 14.20 8.47
N GLU A 217 29.08 13.68 9.67
CA GLU A 217 29.14 12.27 10.04
C GLU A 217 27.81 11.57 9.71
N LEU A 218 26.68 12.27 9.78
CA LEU A 218 25.33 11.72 9.54
C LEU A 218 24.85 11.91 8.09
N LYS A 219 25.72 12.29 7.17
CA LYS A 219 25.36 12.58 5.77
C LYS A 219 24.70 11.37 5.08
N ALA A 220 25.08 10.15 5.43
CA ALA A 220 24.45 8.94 4.89
C ALA A 220 22.97 8.89 5.27
N LEU A 221 22.65 9.06 6.56
CA LEU A 221 21.30 9.02 7.11
C LEU A 221 20.35 10.04 6.45
N THR A 222 20.86 11.20 6.02
CA THR A 222 20.04 12.21 5.30
C THR A 222 19.49 11.76 3.94
N LYS A 223 19.98 10.65 3.40
CA LYS A 223 19.59 10.07 2.10
C LYS A 223 18.96 8.69 2.23
N THR A 224 18.80 8.21 3.45
CA THR A 224 18.37 6.86 3.78
C THR A 224 16.90 6.90 4.20
N MET A 225 16.08 6.00 3.69
CA MET A 225 14.69 5.86 4.16
C MET A 225 14.71 5.02 5.43
N VAL A 226 14.50 5.66 6.57
CA VAL A 226 14.43 4.97 7.86
C VAL A 226 13.08 4.29 7.98
N THR A 227 13.11 2.96 8.02
CA THR A 227 11.90 2.13 8.07
C THR A 227 11.59 1.74 9.50
N ASP A 228 12.62 1.51 10.32
CA ASP A 228 12.48 1.11 11.71
C ASP A 228 13.61 1.69 12.61
N ILE A 229 13.30 1.88 13.89
CA ILE A 229 14.23 2.40 14.91
C ILE A 229 14.01 1.62 16.20
N SER A 230 15.11 1.22 16.85
CA SER A 230 15.07 0.63 18.20
C SER A 230 16.08 1.31 19.13
N ILE A 231 15.92 1.11 20.43
CA ILE A 231 16.80 1.64 21.48
C ILE A 231 17.44 0.49 22.24
N ALA A 232 18.76 0.52 22.42
CA ALA A 232 19.51 -0.46 23.22
C ALA A 232 20.94 0.00 23.52
N ASP A 233 21.46 -0.29 24.71
CA ASP A 233 22.90 -0.16 25.00
C ASP A 233 23.71 -1.26 24.28
N ILE A 234 24.34 -0.91 23.15
CA ILE A 234 25.16 -1.86 22.36
C ILE A 234 26.65 -1.80 22.70
N ASN A 235 27.06 -0.82 23.52
CA ASN A 235 28.46 -0.55 23.81
C ASN A 235 28.84 -0.78 25.28
N ASN A 236 27.84 -1.08 26.12
CA ASN A 236 27.87 -1.31 27.57
C ASN A 236 28.36 -0.10 28.39
N ASP A 237 28.00 1.12 28.00
CA ASP A 237 28.29 2.35 28.76
C ASP A 237 27.14 2.76 29.71
N GLN A 238 26.12 1.91 29.84
CA GLN A 238 24.92 2.14 30.65
C GLN A 238 24.01 3.24 30.09
N LYS A 239 24.22 3.66 28.84
CA LYS A 239 23.31 4.50 28.09
C LYS A 239 22.80 3.76 26.88
N ASP A 240 21.53 3.97 26.58
CA ASP A 240 20.97 3.37 25.38
C ASP A 240 21.39 4.13 24.13
N ASP A 241 21.71 3.36 23.09
CA ASP A 241 22.05 3.84 21.76
C ASP A 241 20.83 3.80 20.84
N ILE A 242 20.84 4.63 19.79
CA ILE A 242 19.74 4.75 18.83
C ILE A 242 20.09 3.98 17.56
N LEU A 243 19.36 2.90 17.29
CA LEU A 243 19.62 2.00 16.17
C LEU A 243 18.65 2.30 15.02
N PHE A 244 19.18 2.67 13.86
CA PHE A 244 18.41 2.97 12.65
C PHE A 244 18.49 1.80 11.67
N PHE A 245 17.36 1.16 11.40
CA PHE A 245 17.22 0.15 10.34
C PHE A 245 16.55 0.76 9.12
N ALA A 246 17.21 0.64 7.97
CA ALA A 246 16.85 1.51 6.87
C ALA A 246 17.26 0.98 5.49
N ASP A 247 16.85 1.73 4.46
CA ASP A 247 17.24 1.48 3.07
C ASP A 247 18.03 2.67 2.50
N ASN A 248 19.05 2.38 1.68
CA ASN A 248 19.74 3.41 0.91
C ASN A 248 19.79 3.02 -0.56
N SER A 249 18.82 3.55 -1.33
CA SER A 249 18.63 3.20 -2.73
C SER A 249 18.43 1.68 -2.92
N PHE A 250 17.48 1.11 -2.15
CA PHE A 250 17.15 -0.32 -2.17
C PHE A 250 18.25 -1.27 -1.68
N LYS A 251 19.26 -0.74 -0.98
CA LYS A 251 20.27 -1.55 -0.29
C LYS A 251 20.00 -1.52 1.21
N PRO A 252 20.27 -2.62 1.93
CA PRO A 252 20.20 -2.60 3.38
C PRO A 252 21.19 -1.57 3.94
N PHE A 253 20.74 -0.78 4.90
CA PHE A 253 21.56 0.18 5.63
C PHE A 253 21.23 0.11 7.13
N PHE A 254 22.26 0.21 7.95
CA PHE A 254 22.14 0.28 9.40
C PHE A 254 23.10 1.33 9.96
N SER A 255 22.68 2.05 11.00
CA SER A 255 23.54 2.95 11.76
C SER A 255 23.11 2.97 13.22
N ALA A 256 24.06 2.89 14.16
CA ALA A 256 23.82 3.12 15.58
C ALA A 256 24.49 4.42 16.03
N LEU A 257 23.78 5.23 16.80
CA LEU A 257 24.26 6.50 17.34
C LEU A 257 24.28 6.47 18.87
N ASP A 258 25.32 7.03 19.47
CA ASP A 258 25.35 7.30 20.92
C ASP A 258 24.45 8.50 21.29
N THR A 259 24.38 8.78 22.59
CA THR A 259 23.61 9.90 23.16
C THR A 259 24.10 11.30 22.73
N ASP A 260 25.32 11.41 22.20
CA ASP A 260 25.89 12.62 21.60
C ASP A 260 25.72 12.64 20.05
N PHE A 261 24.95 11.70 19.52
CA PHE A 261 24.70 11.46 18.10
C PHE A 261 25.98 11.17 17.30
N ASN A 262 27.00 10.56 17.90
CA ASN A 262 28.18 10.05 17.21
C ASN A 262 27.93 8.63 16.72
N VAL A 263 28.50 8.29 15.57
CA VAL A 263 28.31 6.98 14.95
C VAL A 263 29.13 5.93 15.71
N LEU A 264 28.44 4.95 16.30
CA LEU A 264 29.06 3.80 16.98
C LEU A 264 29.27 2.62 16.03
N ALA A 265 28.31 2.41 15.14
CA ALA A 265 28.30 1.33 14.17
C ALA A 265 27.61 1.79 12.88
N GLU A 266 28.10 1.30 11.74
CA GLU A 266 27.44 1.52 10.45
C GLU A 266 27.62 0.29 9.55
N TYR A 267 26.57 -0.05 8.81
CA TYR A 267 26.64 -1.04 7.75
C TYR A 267 25.96 -0.52 6.49
N ALA A 268 26.66 -0.62 5.36
CA ALA A 268 26.13 -0.30 4.03
C ALA A 268 26.18 -1.54 3.14
N GLY A 269 25.01 -1.99 2.71
CA GLY A 269 24.86 -3.13 1.81
C GLY A 269 25.50 -2.93 0.44
N ASN A 270 25.80 -4.04 -0.22
CA ASN A 270 26.41 -4.05 -1.56
C ASN A 270 25.37 -4.28 -2.68
N LYS A 271 25.80 -4.21 -3.94
CA LYS A 271 24.91 -4.36 -5.11
C LYS A 271 24.19 -5.72 -5.18
N LYS A 272 24.76 -6.79 -4.61
CA LYS A 272 24.14 -8.13 -4.61
C LYS A 272 22.95 -8.22 -3.66
N GLN A 273 22.85 -7.31 -2.69
CA GLN A 273 21.76 -7.23 -1.72
C GLN A 273 20.64 -6.27 -2.14
N VAL A 274 20.73 -5.68 -3.35
CA VAL A 274 19.74 -4.70 -3.83
C VAL A 274 18.40 -5.36 -4.07
N GLN A 275 17.37 -4.95 -3.34
CA GLN A 275 16.00 -5.44 -3.47
C GLN A 275 15.05 -4.25 -3.59
N ARG A 276 14.46 -4.06 -4.78
CA ARG A 276 13.54 -2.94 -4.99
C ARG A 276 12.34 -3.07 -4.05
N TYR A 277 12.02 -1.97 -3.37
CA TYR A 277 10.90 -1.89 -2.42
C TYR A 277 11.00 -2.85 -1.24
N ALA A 278 12.21 -3.26 -0.87
CA ALA A 278 12.47 -3.95 0.39
C ALA A 278 12.64 -2.93 1.52
N HIS A 279 12.09 -3.24 2.68
CA HIS A 279 12.25 -2.50 3.92
C HIS A 279 13.15 -3.23 4.89
N SER A 280 13.65 -2.49 5.88
CA SER A 280 14.54 -3.01 6.91
C SER A 280 13.86 -2.95 8.28
N GLN A 281 13.93 -4.03 9.06
CA GLN A 281 13.42 -4.09 10.42
C GLN A 281 14.30 -5.01 11.27
N GLY A 282 14.56 -4.65 12.51
CA GLY A 282 15.56 -5.35 13.29
C GLY A 282 15.51 -5.09 14.78
N SER A 283 16.45 -5.73 15.48
CA SER A 283 16.61 -5.62 16.92
C SER A 283 18.06 -5.87 17.32
N PHE A 284 18.44 -5.37 18.49
CA PHE A 284 19.61 -5.87 19.21
C PHE A 284 19.27 -7.20 19.90
N LEU A 285 20.23 -8.12 19.96
CA LEU A 285 20.14 -9.43 20.61
C LEU A 285 21.15 -9.49 21.77
N PRO A 286 20.77 -9.09 22.99
CA PRO A 286 21.68 -8.97 24.13
C PRO A 286 22.41 -10.28 24.48
N SER A 287 21.72 -11.43 24.39
CA SER A 287 22.29 -12.74 24.73
C SER A 287 23.47 -13.17 23.84
N ARG A 288 23.61 -12.54 22.66
CA ARG A 288 24.67 -12.82 21.70
C ARG A 288 25.57 -11.61 21.44
N ASN A 289 25.19 -10.43 21.94
CA ASN A 289 25.81 -9.16 21.59
C ASN A 289 25.85 -8.94 20.05
N GLU A 290 24.75 -9.28 19.40
CA GLU A 290 24.58 -9.23 17.94
C GLU A 290 23.47 -8.23 17.58
N ILE A 291 23.60 -7.53 16.46
CA ILE A 291 22.51 -6.73 15.87
C ILE A 291 21.96 -7.52 14.69
N MET A 292 20.65 -7.73 14.66
CA MET A 292 19.99 -8.40 13.54
C MET A 292 19.00 -7.48 12.85
N PHE A 293 18.87 -7.63 11.54
CA PHE A 293 17.76 -7.04 10.80
C PHE A 293 17.47 -7.81 9.51
N GLN A 294 16.21 -7.84 9.12
CA GLN A 294 15.78 -8.35 7.83
C GLN A 294 15.64 -7.18 6.85
N HIS A 295 16.19 -7.33 5.64
CA HIS A 295 15.96 -6.43 4.50
C HIS A 295 15.37 -7.22 3.33
N GLY A 296 14.06 -7.13 3.13
CA GLY A 296 13.34 -8.00 2.19
C GLY A 296 13.57 -9.48 2.52
N GLY A 297 13.97 -10.29 1.55
CA GLY A 297 14.20 -11.73 1.77
C GLY A 297 15.54 -12.07 2.45
N VAL A 298 16.35 -11.09 2.85
CA VAL A 298 17.70 -11.30 3.39
C VAL A 298 17.75 -10.91 4.86
N LEU A 299 18.19 -11.84 5.70
CA LEU A 299 18.51 -11.60 7.12
C LEU A 299 19.98 -11.23 7.25
N ILE A 300 20.30 -10.20 8.02
CA ILE A 300 21.65 -9.68 8.24
C ILE A 300 21.95 -9.70 9.74
N VAL A 301 23.11 -10.22 10.12
CA VAL A 301 23.60 -10.23 11.49
C VAL A 301 24.95 -9.51 11.55
N LEU A 302 25.04 -8.50 12.40
CA LEU A 302 26.21 -7.66 12.61
C LEU A 302 26.73 -7.80 14.05
N ASP A 303 28.01 -7.49 14.26
CA ASP A 303 28.52 -7.18 15.60
C ASP A 303 28.14 -5.75 16.02
N THR A 304 28.43 -5.37 17.26
CA THR A 304 28.14 -4.02 17.80
C THR A 304 29.00 -2.90 17.22
N LYS A 305 29.88 -3.20 16.25
CA LYS A 305 30.63 -2.21 15.47
C LYS A 305 30.13 -2.13 14.02
N GLY A 306 29.06 -2.84 13.67
CA GLY A 306 28.45 -2.83 12.35
C GLY A 306 29.13 -3.75 11.33
N LYS A 307 30.07 -4.60 11.78
CA LYS A 307 30.72 -5.57 10.90
C LYS A 307 29.79 -6.74 10.65
N LEU A 308 29.66 -7.12 9.38
CA LEU A 308 28.89 -8.29 8.98
C LEU A 308 29.48 -9.58 9.57
N LEU A 309 28.68 -10.29 10.36
CA LEU A 309 29.00 -11.61 10.90
C LEU A 309 28.41 -12.71 10.01
N ASN A 310 27.10 -12.63 9.76
CA ASN A 310 26.36 -13.67 9.05
C ASN A 310 25.23 -13.09 8.19
N THR A 311 24.76 -13.89 7.23
CA THR A 311 23.55 -13.62 6.45
C THR A 311 22.70 -14.87 6.31
N GLY A 312 21.39 -14.68 6.32
CA GLY A 312 20.39 -15.70 6.05
C GLY A 312 19.46 -15.30 4.89
N GLY A 313 18.66 -16.25 4.41
CA GLY A 313 17.72 -16.02 3.32
C GLY A 313 18.40 -15.71 1.97
N GLU A 314 17.63 -15.12 1.06
CA GLU A 314 18.08 -14.81 -0.30
C GLU A 314 17.46 -13.53 -0.85
N ARG A 315 18.12 -12.96 -1.86
CA ARG A 315 17.64 -11.74 -2.52
C ARG A 315 16.29 -12.02 -3.19
N TYR A 316 15.28 -11.22 -2.86
CA TYR A 316 13.89 -11.44 -3.25
C TYR A 316 13.28 -12.75 -2.69
N GLY A 317 13.84 -13.25 -1.59
CA GLY A 317 13.39 -14.46 -0.92
C GLY A 317 12.02 -14.32 -0.23
N LYS A 318 11.61 -15.44 0.38
CA LYS A 318 10.32 -15.60 1.05
C LYS A 318 10.39 -15.22 2.54
N GLY A 319 9.23 -15.08 3.17
CA GLY A 319 9.14 -14.93 4.63
C GLY A 319 9.63 -13.56 5.08
N VAL A 320 9.20 -12.51 4.37
CA VAL A 320 9.42 -11.13 4.79
C VAL A 320 8.41 -10.84 5.92
N TYR A 321 8.90 -10.77 7.15
CA TYR A 321 8.07 -10.61 8.35
C TYR A 321 7.55 -9.17 8.46
N SER A 322 6.42 -9.01 9.15
CA SER A 322 5.90 -7.69 9.49
C SER A 322 6.62 -7.08 10.68
N ASP A 323 7.11 -7.94 11.60
CA ASP A 323 7.76 -7.51 12.82
C ASP A 323 8.66 -8.61 13.45
N PHE A 324 9.57 -8.17 14.31
CA PHE A 324 10.48 -9.01 15.09
C PHE A 324 10.52 -8.57 16.55
N VAL A 325 10.39 -9.51 17.48
CA VAL A 325 10.53 -9.25 18.92
C VAL A 325 11.46 -10.26 19.59
N TYR A 326 12.26 -9.79 20.54
CA TYR A 326 13.13 -10.64 21.34
C TYR A 326 12.48 -10.98 22.69
N GLU A 327 12.41 -12.26 23.05
CA GLU A 327 11.92 -12.72 24.35
C GLU A 327 13.10 -13.26 25.18
N PRO A 328 13.50 -12.54 26.25
CA PRO A 328 14.73 -12.83 26.98
C PRO A 328 14.69 -14.10 27.83
N LYS A 329 13.53 -14.49 28.41
CA LYS A 329 13.46 -15.64 29.33
C LYS A 329 13.67 -16.98 28.61
N SER A 330 13.15 -17.12 27.40
CA SER A 330 13.32 -18.29 26.52
C SER A 330 14.50 -18.15 25.56
N ASN A 331 15.09 -16.95 25.48
CA ASN A 331 16.18 -16.59 24.55
C ASN A 331 15.80 -16.87 23.08
N GLN A 332 14.65 -16.36 22.67
CA GLN A 332 14.12 -16.54 21.31
C GLN A 332 13.90 -15.20 20.64
N LEU A 333 14.23 -15.14 19.35
CA LEU A 333 13.73 -14.10 18.46
C LEU A 333 12.44 -14.63 17.82
N ILE A 334 11.39 -13.82 17.80
CA ILE A 334 10.08 -14.18 17.28
C ILE A 334 9.82 -13.31 16.06
N GLY A 335 9.69 -13.94 14.88
CA GLY A 335 9.19 -13.27 13.67
C GLY A 335 7.68 -13.36 13.63
N THR A 336 6.98 -12.24 13.42
CA THR A 336 5.51 -12.21 13.42
C THR A 336 4.94 -11.63 12.13
N GLY A 337 3.86 -12.27 11.68
CA GLY A 337 3.16 -11.94 10.44
C GLY A 337 4.05 -12.03 9.18
N THR A 338 3.48 -11.58 8.07
CA THR A 338 4.25 -11.26 6.87
C THR A 338 3.66 -10.03 6.20
N VAL A 339 4.50 -9.33 5.43
CA VAL A 339 4.14 -8.14 4.63
C VAL A 339 3.03 -8.35 3.60
N ASP A 340 2.64 -9.60 3.34
CA ASP A 340 1.51 -10.00 2.49
C ASP A 340 0.17 -10.09 3.27
N GLY A 341 0.19 -9.90 4.58
CA GLY A 341 -0.95 -10.09 5.48
C GLY A 341 -0.95 -11.43 6.21
N GLY A 342 0.23 -11.98 6.52
CA GLY A 342 0.37 -13.20 7.31
C GLY A 342 0.03 -13.02 8.78
N ASN A 343 -0.35 -14.12 9.43
CA ASN A 343 -0.71 -14.19 10.86
C ASN A 343 0.08 -15.30 11.60
N ASN A 344 1.26 -15.64 11.08
CA ASN A 344 2.19 -16.60 11.63
C ASN A 344 3.03 -15.99 12.77
N VAL A 345 3.47 -16.85 13.68
CA VAL A 345 4.43 -16.58 14.74
C VAL A 345 5.49 -17.67 14.66
N ASP A 346 6.71 -17.28 14.30
CA ASP A 346 7.80 -18.19 13.96
C ASP A 346 9.01 -17.94 14.88
N PHE A 347 9.55 -18.99 15.49
CA PHE A 347 10.54 -18.88 16.56
C PHE A 347 11.97 -19.23 16.11
N PHE A 348 12.89 -18.30 16.30
CA PHE A 348 14.32 -18.48 16.09
C PHE A 348 15.03 -18.71 17.43
N ASN A 349 15.58 -19.92 17.60
CA ASN A 349 16.30 -20.29 18.82
C ASN A 349 17.73 -19.73 18.80
N LEU A 350 17.96 -18.65 19.56
CA LEU A 350 19.24 -17.94 19.60
C LEU A 350 20.36 -18.69 20.33
N SER A 351 20.04 -19.78 21.03
CA SER A 351 21.05 -20.67 21.63
C SER A 351 21.75 -21.55 20.58
N LYS A 352 21.29 -21.54 19.31
CA LYS A 352 21.95 -22.22 18.19
C LYS A 352 22.81 -21.24 17.39
N ASP A 353 24.07 -21.60 17.11
CA ASP A 353 24.98 -20.73 16.34
C ASP A 353 24.51 -20.42 14.91
N ASN A 354 23.67 -21.28 14.33
CA ASN A 354 23.12 -21.13 12.99
C ASN A 354 21.65 -20.69 12.98
N TRP A 355 21.16 -20.05 14.03
CA TRP A 355 19.77 -19.57 14.15
C TRP A 355 19.32 -18.72 12.94
N TYR A 356 20.22 -17.91 12.37
CA TYR A 356 19.95 -17.06 11.21
C TYR A 356 19.70 -17.84 9.90
N LYS A 357 19.90 -19.17 9.90
CA LYS A 357 19.56 -20.07 8.80
C LYS A 357 18.27 -20.86 9.05
N THR A 358 17.59 -20.64 10.17
CA THR A 358 16.33 -21.31 10.46
C THR A 358 15.30 -20.97 9.38
N THR A 359 14.63 -22.00 8.88
CA THR A 359 13.56 -21.87 7.90
C THR A 359 12.25 -22.35 8.51
N HIS A 360 11.18 -21.63 8.20
CA HIS A 360 9.83 -21.92 8.68
C HIS A 360 8.95 -22.37 7.52
N LYS A 361 7.98 -23.24 7.83
CA LYS A 361 6.98 -23.64 6.83
C LYS A 361 5.91 -22.57 6.76
N LYS A 362 5.47 -22.26 5.55
CA LYS A 362 4.31 -21.38 5.34
C LYS A 362 3.09 -21.98 6.06
N GLN A 363 2.41 -21.15 6.85
CA GLN A 363 1.27 -21.53 7.67
C GLN A 363 0.23 -20.40 7.74
N GLY A 364 -0.87 -20.63 8.47
CA GLY A 364 -1.90 -19.62 8.71
C GLY A 364 -2.52 -19.04 7.44
N ARG A 365 -2.77 -17.73 7.46
CA ARG A 365 -3.48 -17.00 6.40
C ARG A 365 -2.81 -17.14 5.04
N MET A 366 -1.49 -17.03 4.97
CA MET A 366 -0.78 -17.06 3.69
C MET A 366 -0.70 -18.47 3.07
N LEU A 367 -0.75 -19.53 3.88
CA LEU A 367 -0.93 -20.89 3.35
C LEU A 367 -2.32 -21.05 2.72
N ALA A 368 -3.37 -20.53 3.36
CA ALA A 368 -4.73 -20.56 2.81
C ALA A 368 -4.81 -19.77 1.49
N VAL A 369 -4.17 -18.59 1.40
CA VAL A 369 -4.09 -17.80 0.16
C VAL A 369 -3.36 -18.58 -0.95
N GLU A 370 -2.22 -19.20 -0.65
CA GLU A 370 -1.49 -20.02 -1.64
C GLU A 370 -2.34 -21.17 -2.18
N GLN A 371 -3.04 -21.88 -1.29
CA GLN A 371 -3.95 -22.97 -1.67
C GLN A 371 -5.13 -22.47 -2.50
N ASN A 372 -5.72 -21.34 -2.13
CA ASN A 372 -6.83 -20.72 -2.85
C ASN A 372 -6.42 -20.27 -4.25
N LEU A 373 -5.23 -19.68 -4.40
CA LEU A 373 -4.69 -19.26 -5.69
C LEU A 373 -4.32 -20.46 -6.57
N THR A 374 -3.75 -21.52 -5.99
CA THR A 374 -3.45 -22.77 -6.70
C THR A 374 -4.73 -23.41 -7.22
N LYS A 375 -5.77 -23.50 -6.36
CA LYS A 375 -7.08 -24.02 -6.75
C LYS A 375 -7.70 -23.19 -7.87
N LEU A 376 -7.71 -21.86 -7.72
CA LEU A 376 -8.21 -20.92 -8.73
C LEU A 376 -7.51 -21.13 -10.07
N TYR A 377 -6.18 -21.17 -10.08
CA TYR A 377 -5.39 -21.35 -11.29
C TYR A 377 -5.72 -22.67 -12.01
N ASN A 378 -5.79 -23.78 -11.27
CA ASN A 378 -6.15 -25.08 -11.85
C ASN A 378 -7.56 -25.07 -12.45
N GLN A 379 -8.54 -24.47 -11.77
CA GLN A 379 -9.90 -24.35 -12.30
C GLN A 379 -9.97 -23.51 -13.58
N ILE A 380 -9.15 -22.45 -13.69
CA ILE A 380 -9.08 -21.62 -14.89
C ILE A 380 -8.48 -22.38 -16.07
N LEU A 381 -7.43 -23.19 -15.84
CA LEU A 381 -6.82 -24.01 -16.88
C LEU A 381 -7.77 -25.08 -17.44
N GLU A 382 -8.75 -25.51 -16.64
CA GLU A 382 -9.77 -26.49 -17.03
C GLU A 382 -11.08 -25.85 -17.54
N TYR A 383 -11.22 -24.53 -17.39
CA TYR A 383 -12.42 -23.80 -17.78
C TYR A 383 -12.64 -23.86 -19.29
N LYS A 384 -13.89 -24.05 -19.68
CA LYS A 384 -14.35 -23.98 -21.06
C LYS A 384 -15.37 -22.87 -21.18
N THR A 385 -15.18 -22.00 -22.17
CA THR A 385 -16.11 -20.91 -22.45
C THR A 385 -17.50 -21.49 -22.77
N PRO A 386 -18.57 -21.07 -22.08
CA PRO A 386 -19.92 -21.56 -22.34
C PRO A 386 -20.42 -21.06 -23.70
N SER A 387 -21.34 -21.81 -24.33
CA SER A 387 -21.82 -21.52 -25.69
C SER A 387 -22.54 -20.18 -25.85
N TYR A 388 -23.10 -19.63 -24.77
CA TYR A 388 -23.73 -18.31 -24.77
C TYR A 388 -22.71 -17.15 -24.73
N GLN A 389 -21.48 -17.41 -24.29
CA GLN A 389 -20.45 -16.38 -24.23
C GLN A 389 -19.73 -16.27 -25.58
N LYS A 390 -19.78 -15.08 -26.17
CA LYS A 390 -19.05 -14.79 -27.42
C LYS A 390 -17.63 -14.34 -27.11
N LYS A 391 -16.66 -14.82 -27.90
CA LYS A 391 -15.28 -14.34 -27.85
C LYS A 391 -15.20 -12.91 -28.38
N SER A 392 -14.53 -12.03 -27.64
CA SER A 392 -14.26 -10.65 -28.08
C SER A 392 -13.26 -10.63 -29.25
N ASN A 393 -13.44 -9.67 -30.15
CA ASN A 393 -12.47 -9.37 -31.21
C ASN A 393 -11.37 -8.39 -30.76
N LYS A 394 -11.48 -7.83 -29.55
CA LYS A 394 -10.47 -6.94 -28.97
C LYS A 394 -9.49 -7.73 -28.12
N ASP A 395 -8.25 -7.30 -28.15
CA ASP A 395 -7.19 -7.88 -27.35
C ASP A 395 -7.06 -7.17 -26.00
N PHE A 396 -6.74 -7.95 -24.97
CA PHE A 396 -6.01 -7.45 -23.82
C PHE A 396 -4.58 -7.13 -24.25
N VAL A 397 -4.07 -5.94 -23.94
CA VAL A 397 -2.71 -5.50 -24.31
C VAL A 397 -1.88 -5.31 -23.05
N MET A 398 -1.01 -6.25 -22.76
CA MET A 398 -0.22 -6.31 -21.53
C MET A 398 1.21 -5.85 -21.79
N ILE A 399 1.54 -4.65 -21.32
CA ILE A 399 2.90 -4.10 -21.30
C ILE A 399 3.65 -4.74 -20.13
N THR A 400 4.53 -5.68 -20.44
CA THR A 400 5.28 -6.48 -19.47
C THR A 400 6.57 -6.99 -20.11
N LYS A 401 7.55 -7.35 -19.27
CA LYS A 401 8.79 -7.97 -19.73
C LYS A 401 8.62 -9.44 -20.12
N ASN A 402 7.70 -10.15 -19.46
CA ASN A 402 7.52 -11.59 -19.59
C ASN A 402 6.16 -11.90 -20.21
N GLY A 403 6.11 -12.83 -21.17
CA GLY A 403 4.86 -13.41 -21.67
C GLY A 403 4.26 -14.43 -20.69
N ALA A 404 3.20 -15.12 -21.11
CA ALA A 404 2.59 -16.18 -20.30
C ALA A 404 3.33 -17.52 -20.44
N SER A 405 3.15 -18.41 -19.47
CA SER A 405 3.70 -19.78 -19.60
C SER A 405 3.06 -20.58 -20.74
N SER A 406 3.74 -21.65 -21.14
CA SER A 406 3.27 -22.57 -22.18
C SER A 406 1.93 -23.25 -21.87
N LYS A 407 1.52 -23.34 -20.59
CA LYS A 407 0.20 -23.85 -20.21
C LYS A 407 -0.90 -22.83 -20.55
N VAL A 408 -0.64 -21.57 -20.23
CA VAL A 408 -1.57 -20.45 -20.47
C VAL A 408 -1.66 -20.13 -21.96
N GLU A 409 -0.57 -20.28 -22.71
CA GLU A 409 -0.57 -20.03 -24.16
C GLU A 409 -1.52 -20.94 -24.95
N LYS A 410 -1.88 -22.12 -24.43
CA LYS A 410 -2.80 -23.08 -25.05
C LYS A 410 -4.28 -22.69 -24.93
N LEU A 411 -4.62 -21.72 -24.08
CA LEU A 411 -5.98 -21.24 -23.89
C LEU A 411 -6.37 -20.26 -25.01
N ASP A 412 -7.60 -20.37 -25.52
CA ASP A 412 -8.06 -19.66 -26.72
C ASP A 412 -9.43 -18.93 -26.57
N GLY A 413 -9.99 -18.88 -25.37
CA GLY A 413 -11.25 -18.19 -25.06
C GLY A 413 -11.18 -16.66 -25.12
N GLY A 414 -9.97 -16.07 -25.03
CA GLY A 414 -9.72 -14.65 -25.19
C GLY A 414 -8.34 -14.37 -25.81
N ASN A 415 -8.12 -13.13 -26.26
CA ASN A 415 -6.86 -12.73 -26.88
C ASN A 415 -6.04 -11.84 -25.93
N VAL A 416 -4.76 -12.19 -25.77
CA VAL A 416 -3.79 -11.38 -25.01
C VAL A 416 -2.58 -11.10 -25.88
N LYS A 417 -2.21 -9.82 -25.97
CA LYS A 417 -1.04 -9.31 -26.67
C LYS A 417 -0.01 -8.82 -25.67
N PHE A 418 1.15 -9.45 -25.66
CA PHE A 418 2.28 -9.02 -24.84
C PHE A 418 3.12 -7.98 -25.57
N VAL A 419 3.49 -6.92 -24.86
CA VAL A 419 4.20 -5.75 -25.39
C VAL A 419 5.36 -5.41 -24.45
N ILE A 420 6.57 -5.29 -24.98
CA ILE A 420 7.71 -4.89 -24.15
C ILE A 420 7.75 -3.38 -23.95
N GLN A 421 8.40 -2.91 -22.88
CA GLN A 421 8.66 -1.48 -22.67
C GLN A 421 10.18 -1.22 -22.62
N LYS A 422 10.62 -0.21 -23.37
CA LYS A 422 11.97 0.39 -23.24
C LYS A 422 11.87 1.84 -22.79
N SER A 423 12.98 2.43 -22.36
CA SER A 423 13.04 3.84 -21.95
C SER A 423 14.31 4.50 -22.50
N PRO A 424 14.44 4.65 -23.83
CA PRO A 424 15.55 5.39 -24.41
C PRO A 424 15.48 6.87 -24.01
N LYS A 425 16.65 7.49 -23.84
CA LYS A 425 16.80 8.90 -23.49
C LYS A 425 17.64 9.58 -24.55
N GLU A 426 16.99 10.31 -25.44
CA GLU A 426 17.60 10.96 -26.59
C GLU A 426 18.58 12.06 -26.15
N ALA A 427 19.79 12.00 -26.67
CA ALA A 427 20.79 13.04 -26.59
C ALA A 427 20.31 14.26 -27.38
N THR A 428 19.85 15.28 -26.65
CA THR A 428 19.09 16.40 -27.23
C THR A 428 19.67 17.76 -26.84
N ASP A 429 19.93 18.58 -27.85
CA ASP A 429 20.09 20.04 -27.69
C ASP A 429 18.71 20.65 -27.47
N ARG A 430 18.53 21.24 -26.29
CA ARG A 430 17.25 21.85 -25.88
C ARG A 430 17.22 23.37 -26.12
N THR A 431 18.17 23.93 -26.86
CA THR A 431 18.21 25.37 -27.18
C THR A 431 16.91 25.85 -27.82
N TYR A 432 16.34 25.06 -28.74
CA TYR A 432 15.06 25.41 -29.35
C TYR A 432 13.89 25.42 -28.33
N LEU A 433 13.87 24.48 -27.37
CA LEU A 433 12.88 24.48 -26.28
C LEU A 433 13.09 25.68 -25.36
N VAL A 434 14.34 26.04 -25.05
CA VAL A 434 14.64 27.22 -24.24
C VAL A 434 14.11 28.49 -24.91
N ASN A 435 14.22 28.60 -26.24
CA ASN A 435 13.65 29.71 -26.99
C ASN A 435 12.11 29.77 -26.95
N LYS A 436 11.44 28.64 -26.69
CA LYS A 436 9.98 28.53 -26.64
C LYS A 436 9.39 28.68 -25.23
N ILE A 437 10.01 28.06 -24.23
CA ILE A 437 9.48 27.94 -22.86
C ILE A 437 10.47 28.34 -21.75
N GLY A 438 11.61 28.92 -22.14
CA GLY A 438 12.62 29.41 -21.21
C GLY A 438 13.48 28.30 -20.59
N LYS A 439 14.29 28.69 -19.61
CA LYS A 439 15.32 27.82 -19.00
C LYS A 439 14.76 26.58 -18.28
N SER A 440 13.46 26.54 -17.99
CA SER A 440 12.80 25.36 -17.42
C SER A 440 12.99 24.11 -18.29
N ALA A 441 13.07 24.27 -19.62
CA ALA A 441 13.32 23.20 -20.58
C ALA A 441 14.62 22.41 -20.33
N LEU A 442 15.63 23.03 -19.71
CA LEU A 442 16.93 22.40 -19.48
C LEU A 442 16.91 21.35 -18.36
N LYS A 443 15.86 21.33 -17.53
CA LYS A 443 15.72 20.32 -16.47
C LYS A 443 15.49 18.94 -17.09
N LYS A 444 16.45 18.05 -16.84
CA LYS A 444 16.43 16.64 -17.27
C LYS A 444 16.15 15.73 -16.07
N ASP A 445 15.40 14.66 -16.30
CA ASP A 445 15.16 13.66 -15.26
C ASP A 445 16.46 12.93 -14.88
N LYS A 446 16.79 12.90 -13.59
CA LYS A 446 18.05 12.36 -13.06
C LYS A 446 18.22 10.85 -13.27
N ARG A 447 17.17 10.11 -13.64
CA ARG A 447 17.23 8.67 -13.92
C ARG A 447 17.81 8.35 -15.30
N GLY A 448 17.86 9.33 -16.21
CA GLY A 448 18.38 9.17 -17.56
C GLY A 448 19.77 9.78 -17.75
N LYS A 449 20.59 9.16 -18.62
CA LYS A 449 21.89 9.71 -19.04
C LYS A 449 21.81 10.61 -20.29
N TYR A 450 20.72 10.53 -21.08
CA TYR A 450 20.52 11.31 -22.31
C TYR A 450 21.66 11.17 -23.31
N GLN A 451 22.01 9.93 -23.63
CA GLN A 451 23.15 9.56 -24.47
C GLN A 451 22.75 8.82 -25.74
N ASP A 452 21.48 8.41 -25.87
CA ASP A 452 21.03 7.62 -27.01
C ASP A 452 20.84 8.56 -28.20
N SER A 453 21.41 8.25 -29.37
CA SER A 453 21.22 9.11 -30.54
C SER A 453 19.82 8.93 -31.14
N ARG A 454 19.35 9.94 -31.86
CA ARG A 454 18.08 9.83 -32.60
C ARG A 454 18.06 8.61 -33.52
N GLU A 455 19.14 8.39 -34.27
CA GLU A 455 19.24 7.29 -35.23
C GLU A 455 19.19 5.93 -34.53
N ASP A 456 19.88 5.76 -33.39
CA ASP A 456 19.84 4.50 -32.63
C ASP A 456 18.43 4.16 -32.15
N ILE A 457 17.66 5.18 -31.71
CA ILE A 457 16.28 4.98 -31.25
C ILE A 457 15.37 4.59 -32.43
N ILE A 458 15.53 5.23 -33.59
CA ILE A 458 14.76 4.91 -34.80
C ILE A 458 15.14 3.51 -35.31
N GLN A 459 16.43 3.18 -35.32
CA GLN A 459 16.91 1.86 -35.72
C GLN A 459 16.34 0.78 -34.80
N MET A 460 16.32 1.01 -33.48
CA MET A 460 15.65 0.10 -32.53
C MET A 460 14.17 -0.14 -32.89
N ALA A 461 13.45 0.90 -33.33
CA ALA A 461 12.07 0.73 -33.78
C ALA A 461 11.97 -0.06 -35.09
N ARG A 462 12.88 0.17 -36.05
CA ARG A 462 12.96 -0.62 -37.31
C ARG A 462 13.23 -2.09 -37.02
N ASP A 463 14.14 -2.38 -36.11
CA ASP A 463 14.50 -3.74 -35.72
C ASP A 463 13.30 -4.45 -35.11
N TYR A 464 12.58 -3.80 -34.18
CA TYR A 464 11.35 -4.36 -33.61
C TYR A 464 10.23 -4.58 -34.63
N GLU A 465 10.06 -3.68 -35.61
CA GLU A 465 9.14 -3.90 -36.73
C GLU A 465 9.54 -5.11 -37.56
N ALA A 466 10.82 -5.24 -37.94
CA ALA A 466 11.33 -6.35 -38.72
C ALA A 466 11.19 -7.71 -37.99
N GLU A 467 11.38 -7.72 -36.67
CA GLU A 467 11.21 -8.90 -35.81
C GLU A 467 9.75 -9.20 -35.45
N GLY A 468 8.82 -8.26 -35.74
CA GLY A 468 7.42 -8.37 -35.33
C GLY A 468 7.20 -8.23 -33.82
N GLN A 469 8.14 -7.66 -33.08
CA GLN A 469 8.14 -7.53 -31.61
C GLN A 469 7.33 -6.30 -31.15
N PRO A 470 6.13 -6.45 -30.55
CA PRO A 470 5.37 -5.33 -30.04
C PRO A 470 6.11 -4.57 -28.93
N PHE A 471 6.18 -3.24 -29.01
CA PHE A 471 6.90 -2.42 -28.03
C PHE A 471 6.19 -1.10 -27.70
N THR A 472 6.56 -0.54 -26.55
CA THR A 472 6.27 0.84 -26.12
C THR A 472 7.55 1.51 -25.64
N PHE A 473 7.60 2.85 -25.74
CA PHE A 473 8.68 3.64 -25.13
C PHE A 473 8.17 4.54 -24.02
N TRP A 474 8.87 4.53 -22.89
CA TRP A 474 8.68 5.52 -21.84
C TRP A 474 9.37 6.82 -22.26
N ALA A 475 8.57 7.79 -22.70
CA ALA A 475 8.97 8.97 -23.45
C ALA A 475 9.00 10.27 -22.63
N GLY A 476 8.49 10.26 -21.39
CA GLY A 476 8.59 11.40 -20.50
C GLY A 476 8.19 11.10 -19.07
N HIS A 477 8.66 11.91 -18.12
CA HIS A 477 8.25 11.81 -16.73
C HIS A 477 8.47 13.09 -15.94
N GLY A 478 7.53 13.38 -15.03
CA GLY A 478 7.71 14.40 -14.02
C GLY A 478 7.91 15.76 -14.67
N ASN A 479 9.00 16.38 -14.23
CA ASN A 479 9.46 17.65 -14.76
C ASN A 479 10.22 17.52 -16.10
N ASP A 480 10.25 16.35 -16.74
CA ASP A 480 10.92 16.20 -18.03
C ASP A 480 10.08 15.34 -18.99
N PRO A 481 9.13 15.96 -19.71
CA PRO A 481 8.31 15.27 -20.69
C PRO A 481 9.04 14.97 -22.02
N PHE A 482 10.31 15.35 -22.15
CA PHE A 482 11.04 15.35 -23.42
C PHE A 482 12.21 14.36 -23.40
N TYR A 483 11.96 13.11 -22.98
CA TYR A 483 13.00 12.06 -23.08
C TYR A 483 13.34 11.77 -24.54
N ILE A 484 12.35 11.89 -25.42
CA ILE A 484 12.45 11.69 -26.86
C ILE A 484 11.82 12.92 -27.53
N GLN A 485 12.45 13.44 -28.58
CA GLN A 485 11.95 14.61 -29.32
C GLN A 485 10.73 14.24 -30.16
N ILE A 486 9.87 15.22 -30.41
CA ILE A 486 8.63 14.99 -31.17
C ILE A 486 8.90 14.47 -32.58
N GLU A 487 9.93 14.95 -33.27
CA GLU A 487 10.31 14.45 -34.60
C GLU A 487 10.71 12.96 -34.56
N THR A 488 11.44 12.56 -33.51
CA THR A 488 11.83 11.16 -33.32
C THR A 488 10.60 10.29 -33.03
N LEU A 489 9.66 10.76 -32.22
CA LEU A 489 8.39 10.06 -31.92
C LEU A 489 7.54 9.86 -33.17
N GLU A 490 7.41 10.89 -34.02
CA GLU A 490 6.70 10.80 -35.30
C GLU A 490 7.36 9.78 -36.22
N GLN A 491 8.69 9.78 -36.31
CA GLN A 491 9.43 8.85 -37.16
C GLN A 491 9.34 7.41 -36.65
N ILE A 492 9.34 7.17 -35.33
CA ILE A 492 9.10 5.84 -34.75
C ILE A 492 7.75 5.28 -35.23
N LEU A 493 6.69 6.09 -35.22
CA LEU A 493 5.35 5.67 -35.65
C LEU A 493 5.29 5.38 -37.17
N GLU A 494 6.15 6.01 -37.96
CA GLU A 494 6.26 5.79 -39.40
C GLU A 494 7.03 4.50 -39.73
N VAL A 495 8.15 4.25 -39.04
CA VAL A 495 9.03 3.11 -39.34
C VAL A 495 8.58 1.81 -38.68
N ALA A 496 7.76 1.88 -37.64
CA ALA A 496 7.23 0.73 -36.90
C ALA A 496 5.69 0.75 -36.76
N PRO A 497 4.94 0.80 -37.88
CA PRO A 497 3.49 0.98 -37.86
C PRO A 497 2.72 -0.21 -37.25
N ASN A 498 3.30 -1.42 -37.24
CA ASN A 498 2.62 -2.63 -36.77
C ASN A 498 3.07 -3.05 -35.37
N THR A 499 4.27 -2.67 -34.94
CA THR A 499 4.83 -3.10 -33.65
C THR A 499 4.93 -2.00 -32.62
N CYS A 500 4.82 -0.71 -32.99
CA CYS A 500 4.75 0.37 -32.01
C CYS A 500 3.35 0.47 -31.38
N TYR A 501 3.24 0.16 -30.09
CA TYR A 501 2.03 0.30 -29.27
C TYR A 501 1.96 1.63 -28.52
N GLY A 502 2.96 2.50 -28.72
CA GLY A 502 2.92 3.90 -28.32
C GLY A 502 3.83 4.27 -27.16
N PHE A 503 3.44 5.31 -26.42
CA PHE A 503 4.36 6.07 -25.57
C PHE A 503 3.81 6.30 -24.16
N VAL A 504 4.66 6.15 -23.15
CA VAL A 504 4.31 6.33 -21.74
C VAL A 504 4.81 7.66 -21.22
N TYR A 505 3.92 8.41 -20.56
CA TYR A 505 4.18 9.66 -19.85
C TYR A 505 3.67 9.51 -18.42
N ALA A 506 4.38 10.05 -17.44
CA ALA A 506 4.06 9.81 -16.03
C ALA A 506 4.37 11.02 -15.15
N GLU A 507 3.56 11.30 -14.14
CA GLU A 507 3.78 12.37 -13.14
C GLU A 507 4.00 13.79 -13.72
N MET A 508 3.48 14.05 -14.93
CA MET A 508 3.42 15.38 -15.56
C MET A 508 2.10 16.10 -15.20
N ASP A 509 1.75 16.24 -13.92
CA ASP A 509 0.40 16.67 -13.48
C ASP A 509 0.26 18.20 -13.33
N ASP A 510 1.36 18.90 -13.09
CA ASP A 510 1.39 20.36 -12.87
C ASP A 510 1.00 21.15 -14.13
N VAL A 511 -0.18 21.76 -14.11
CA VAL A 511 -0.73 22.59 -15.21
C VAL A 511 0.02 23.91 -15.40
N GLU A 512 0.75 24.37 -14.39
CA GLU A 512 1.52 25.61 -14.41
C GLU A 512 2.94 25.40 -14.96
N ASP A 513 3.39 24.15 -15.11
CA ASP A 513 4.71 23.85 -15.67
C ASP A 513 4.74 24.20 -17.18
N PRO A 514 5.59 25.16 -17.62
CA PRO A 514 5.67 25.53 -19.04
C PRO A 514 6.00 24.36 -19.97
N ARG A 515 6.69 23.33 -19.46
CA ARG A 515 7.00 22.11 -20.22
C ARG A 515 5.75 21.28 -20.47
N VAL A 516 4.87 21.17 -19.49
CA VAL A 516 3.58 20.47 -19.59
C VAL A 516 2.67 21.22 -20.56
N GLN A 517 2.56 22.54 -20.40
CA GLN A 517 1.77 23.38 -21.32
C GLN A 517 2.26 23.26 -22.77
N TYR A 518 3.57 23.27 -23.01
CA TYR A 518 4.14 23.10 -24.34
C TYR A 518 3.92 21.68 -24.89
N PHE A 519 4.06 20.65 -24.05
CA PHE A 519 3.72 19.29 -24.45
C PHE A 519 2.26 19.19 -24.92
N VAL A 520 1.31 19.73 -24.14
CA VAL A 520 -0.12 19.71 -24.49
C VAL A 520 -0.42 20.53 -25.75
N LYS A 521 0.19 21.70 -25.91
CA LYS A 521 -0.08 22.61 -27.04
C LYS A 521 0.61 22.20 -28.34
N GLU A 522 1.81 21.59 -28.27
CA GLU A 522 2.64 21.31 -29.45
C GLU A 522 2.83 19.82 -29.72
N TYR A 523 3.20 19.02 -28.71
CA TYR A 523 3.46 17.59 -28.90
C TYR A 523 2.16 16.81 -29.13
N LEU A 524 1.16 17.02 -28.27
CA LEU A 524 -0.07 16.23 -28.30
C LEU A 524 -0.83 16.33 -29.65
N PRO A 525 -1.03 17.52 -30.27
CA PRO A 525 -1.67 17.60 -31.59
C PRO A 525 -0.88 16.91 -32.70
N ARG A 526 0.46 17.01 -32.68
CA ARG A 526 1.35 16.32 -33.64
C ARG A 526 1.27 14.80 -33.48
N LEU A 527 1.37 14.32 -32.25
CA LEU A 527 1.21 12.90 -31.92
C LEU A 527 -0.17 12.38 -32.31
N ALA A 528 -1.24 13.15 -32.06
CA ALA A 528 -2.59 12.78 -32.46
C ALA A 528 -2.68 12.54 -33.98
N LYS A 529 -2.10 13.44 -34.78
CA LYS A 529 -2.05 13.30 -36.24
C LYS A 529 -1.24 12.08 -36.67
N ALA A 530 -0.08 11.84 -36.05
CA ALA A 530 0.79 10.72 -36.40
C ALA A 530 0.19 9.36 -36.00
N ILE A 531 -0.34 9.24 -34.79
CA ILE A 531 -0.97 8.01 -34.27
C ILE A 531 -2.15 7.58 -35.14
N ARG A 532 -3.00 8.53 -35.54
CA ARG A 532 -4.21 8.25 -36.35
C ARG A 532 -3.94 7.72 -37.75
N LYS A 533 -2.70 7.80 -38.26
CA LYS A 533 -2.34 7.21 -39.56
C LYS A 533 -2.49 5.68 -39.55
N ASN A 534 -2.08 5.03 -38.46
CA ASN A 534 -2.10 3.56 -38.31
C ASN A 534 -3.05 3.08 -37.20
N ASN A 535 -3.51 3.99 -36.32
CA ASN A 535 -4.48 3.77 -35.24
C ASN A 535 -4.15 2.60 -34.28
N ARG A 536 -2.86 2.29 -34.13
CA ARG A 536 -2.37 1.23 -33.23
C ARG A 536 -1.82 1.79 -31.92
N ALA A 537 -0.88 2.73 -32.04
CA ALA A 537 -0.20 3.33 -30.91
C ALA A 537 -1.17 4.08 -29.98
N LYS A 538 -0.85 4.08 -28.69
CA LYS A 538 -1.60 4.79 -27.64
C LYS A 538 -0.67 5.72 -26.84
N LEU A 539 -1.26 6.68 -26.13
CA LEU A 539 -0.54 7.46 -25.13
C LEU A 539 -0.99 7.03 -23.73
N TYR A 540 -0.06 6.45 -22.98
CA TYR A 540 -0.31 5.99 -21.62
C TYR A 540 0.12 7.08 -20.65
N PHE A 541 -0.84 7.65 -19.92
CA PHE A 541 -0.58 8.66 -18.91
C PHE A 541 -0.69 8.03 -17.53
N ARG A 542 0.35 8.11 -16.70
CA ARG A 542 0.38 7.52 -15.35
C ARG A 542 0.39 8.62 -14.28
N TYR A 543 -0.71 8.73 -13.53
CA TYR A 543 -0.89 9.78 -12.53
C TYR A 543 -1.39 9.26 -11.19
N LYS A 544 -1.11 10.02 -10.13
CA LYS A 544 -1.31 9.64 -8.72
C LYS A 544 -2.60 10.20 -8.14
N ASN A 545 -2.88 9.84 -6.89
CA ASN A 545 -3.88 10.46 -6.03
C ASN A 545 -5.25 10.58 -6.72
N MET A 546 -5.89 11.74 -6.58
CA MET A 546 -7.18 12.07 -7.16
C MET A 546 -7.09 12.62 -8.60
N PHE A 547 -5.96 12.42 -9.31
CA PHE A 547 -5.76 13.03 -10.63
C PHE A 547 -6.93 12.76 -11.57
N TRP A 548 -7.31 11.50 -11.74
CA TRP A 548 -8.40 11.09 -12.64
C TRP A 548 -9.79 11.44 -12.13
N ALA A 549 -9.93 11.73 -10.83
CA ALA A 549 -11.21 12.09 -10.21
C ALA A 549 -11.43 13.60 -10.12
N ALA A 550 -10.37 14.41 -10.15
CA ALA A 550 -10.45 15.85 -9.86
C ALA A 550 -9.44 16.70 -10.65
N THR A 551 -8.15 16.36 -10.64
CA THR A 551 -7.11 17.17 -11.33
C THR A 551 -7.37 17.25 -12.84
N THR A 552 -7.96 16.22 -13.44
CA THR A 552 -8.42 16.22 -14.85
C THR A 552 -9.47 17.29 -15.16
N HIS A 553 -10.12 17.87 -14.16
CA HIS A 553 -11.15 18.91 -14.34
C HIS A 553 -10.56 20.33 -14.39
N LEU A 554 -9.26 20.50 -14.11
CA LEU A 554 -8.54 21.75 -14.35
C LEU A 554 -8.53 22.07 -15.86
N PRO A 555 -8.58 23.35 -16.28
CA PRO A 555 -8.81 23.72 -17.68
C PRO A 555 -7.90 23.02 -18.70
N LEU A 556 -6.58 23.01 -18.46
CA LEU A 556 -5.61 22.38 -19.37
C LEU A 556 -5.87 20.87 -19.55
N TRP A 557 -6.15 20.17 -18.45
CA TRP A 557 -6.38 18.73 -18.49
C TRP A 557 -7.78 18.36 -18.94
N LYS A 558 -8.77 19.21 -18.67
CA LYS A 558 -10.15 19.03 -19.14
C LYS A 558 -10.19 19.02 -20.67
N ASP A 559 -9.44 19.92 -21.31
CA ASP A 559 -9.31 19.97 -22.78
C ASP A 559 -8.65 18.72 -23.38
N VAL A 560 -7.75 18.07 -22.64
CA VAL A 560 -7.07 16.84 -23.09
C VAL A 560 -7.95 15.61 -22.88
N PHE A 561 -8.43 15.43 -21.65
CA PHE A 561 -8.97 14.16 -21.17
C PHE A 561 -10.50 14.09 -21.19
N LEU A 562 -11.19 15.24 -21.14
CA LEU A 562 -12.64 15.32 -20.97
C LEU A 562 -13.34 16.06 -22.13
N SER A 563 -12.60 16.45 -23.17
CA SER A 563 -13.17 17.06 -24.38
C SER A 563 -13.69 16.04 -25.40
N GLY A 564 -13.32 14.76 -25.25
CA GLY A 564 -13.57 13.71 -26.25
C GLY A 564 -12.69 13.79 -27.51
N LYS A 565 -11.89 14.86 -27.69
CA LYS A 565 -11.07 15.10 -28.89
C LYS A 565 -10.01 14.01 -29.14
N TYR A 566 -9.54 13.35 -28.09
CA TYR A 566 -8.42 12.41 -28.11
C TYR A 566 -8.80 11.02 -27.57
N SER A 567 -10.10 10.74 -27.45
CA SER A 567 -10.64 9.52 -26.84
C SER A 567 -10.15 8.21 -27.48
N ASP A 568 -9.75 8.27 -28.75
CA ASP A 568 -9.32 7.13 -29.57
C ASP A 568 -7.94 6.57 -29.20
N PHE A 569 -7.04 7.37 -28.63
CA PHE A 569 -5.67 6.94 -28.33
C PHE A 569 -5.16 7.23 -26.93
N LEU A 570 -5.88 8.00 -26.10
CA LEU A 570 -5.52 8.20 -24.70
C LEU A 570 -5.84 6.95 -23.87
N VAL A 571 -4.88 6.53 -23.05
CA VAL A 571 -5.01 5.42 -22.11
C VAL A 571 -4.58 5.90 -20.71
N PRO A 572 -5.52 6.43 -19.91
CA PRO A 572 -5.29 6.73 -18.50
C PRO A 572 -4.84 5.51 -17.71
N ALA A 573 -3.82 5.69 -16.88
CA ALA A 573 -3.27 4.67 -16.01
C ALA A 573 -2.99 5.30 -14.63
N SER A 574 -3.02 4.49 -13.58
CA SER A 574 -2.60 5.00 -12.28
C SER A 574 -1.08 5.00 -12.14
N GLU A 575 -0.58 5.79 -11.20
CA GLU A 575 0.77 5.73 -10.63
C GLU A 575 0.58 5.72 -9.11
N ASP A 576 -0.15 4.73 -8.58
CA ASP A 576 -0.65 4.69 -7.19
C ASP A 576 0.44 4.46 -6.12
N THR A 577 1.67 4.85 -6.40
CA THR A 577 2.80 4.78 -5.48
C THR A 577 2.73 5.97 -4.53
N SER A 578 2.79 5.74 -3.22
CA SER A 578 2.55 6.77 -2.20
C SER A 578 1.13 7.38 -2.26
N ASN A 579 0.12 6.56 -2.59
CA ASN A 579 -1.28 6.98 -2.77
C ASN A 579 -2.19 6.42 -1.65
N ARG A 580 -3.25 7.15 -1.30
CA ARG A 580 -4.27 6.83 -0.26
C ARG A 580 -5.71 6.87 -0.80
N THR A 581 -5.87 7.34 -2.03
CA THR A 581 -7.12 7.59 -2.72
C THR A 581 -7.21 6.79 -4.02
N GLN A 582 -6.70 5.55 -4.01
CA GLN A 582 -6.74 4.65 -5.16
C GLN A 582 -8.17 4.36 -5.63
N ASP A 583 -9.10 4.35 -4.69
CA ASP A 583 -10.54 4.23 -4.92
C ASP A 583 -11.07 5.40 -5.78
N LEU A 584 -10.68 6.65 -5.47
CA LEU A 584 -11.02 7.82 -6.28
C LEU A 584 -10.36 7.74 -7.67
N ASN A 585 -9.09 7.36 -7.71
CA ASN A 585 -8.33 7.19 -8.95
C ASN A 585 -8.99 6.18 -9.90
N LEU A 586 -9.51 5.07 -9.35
CA LEU A 586 -10.26 4.07 -10.09
C LEU A 586 -11.63 4.61 -10.54
N ALA A 587 -12.41 5.20 -9.62
CA ALA A 587 -13.75 5.73 -9.92
C ALA A 587 -13.73 6.83 -11.01
N GLY A 588 -12.68 7.66 -11.03
CA GLY A 588 -12.45 8.65 -12.09
C GLY A 588 -12.17 8.02 -13.45
N ARG A 589 -11.27 7.02 -13.53
CA ARG A 589 -10.99 6.32 -14.80
C ARG A 589 -12.21 5.56 -15.33
N ILE A 590 -12.98 4.93 -14.44
CA ILE A 590 -14.24 4.28 -14.79
C ILE A 590 -15.23 5.31 -15.35
N GLY A 591 -15.40 6.46 -14.69
CA GLY A 591 -16.32 7.48 -15.17
C GLY A 591 -15.89 8.13 -16.48
N MET A 592 -14.59 8.30 -16.72
CA MET A 592 -14.09 8.73 -18.03
C MET A 592 -14.43 7.71 -19.13
N LYS A 593 -14.22 6.42 -18.88
CA LYS A 593 -14.48 5.34 -19.84
C LYS A 593 -15.97 5.16 -20.09
N SER A 594 -16.76 4.96 -19.04
CA SER A 594 -18.21 4.75 -19.12
C SER A 594 -18.96 6.00 -19.57
N GLY A 595 -18.40 7.20 -19.36
CA GLY A 595 -18.95 8.47 -19.85
C GLY A 595 -18.56 8.81 -21.29
N GLY A 596 -17.79 7.95 -21.97
CA GLY A 596 -17.42 8.12 -23.37
C GLY A 596 -16.30 9.15 -23.64
N TYR A 597 -15.60 9.61 -22.60
CA TYR A 597 -14.49 10.57 -22.75
C TYR A 597 -13.20 9.91 -23.24
N ILE A 598 -13.04 8.62 -22.96
CA ILE A 598 -11.93 7.78 -23.42
C ILE A 598 -12.45 6.42 -23.90
N ASN A 599 -11.78 5.82 -24.88
CA ASN A 599 -12.09 4.48 -25.33
C ASN A 599 -11.47 3.41 -24.44
N ASP A 600 -10.39 3.72 -23.73
CA ASP A 600 -9.58 2.74 -23.01
C ASP A 600 -8.90 3.36 -21.79
N PHE A 601 -8.71 2.56 -20.74
CA PHE A 601 -7.80 2.85 -19.65
C PHE A 601 -6.98 1.60 -19.31
N ALA A 602 -5.86 1.80 -18.62
CA ALA A 602 -4.95 0.72 -18.27
C ALA A 602 -5.03 0.36 -16.79
N MET A 603 -4.88 -0.94 -16.52
CA MET A 603 -4.47 -1.44 -15.21
C MET A 603 -2.98 -1.22 -14.99
N ARG A 604 -2.57 -0.98 -13.75
CA ARG A 604 -1.16 -0.92 -13.38
C ARG A 604 -0.88 -1.76 -12.14
N LEU A 605 -0.10 -2.81 -12.33
CA LEU A 605 0.18 -3.82 -11.32
C LEU A 605 1.69 -3.88 -11.11
N ILE A 606 2.19 -3.20 -10.08
CA ILE A 606 3.62 -3.16 -9.77
C ILE A 606 3.88 -3.27 -8.27
N ASP A 607 5.07 -3.77 -7.91
CA ASP A 607 5.50 -3.96 -6.51
C ASP A 607 5.61 -2.69 -5.67
N ASP A 608 5.46 -1.53 -6.31
CA ASP A 608 5.42 -0.24 -5.62
C ASP A 608 3.99 0.16 -5.19
N ASN A 609 2.97 -0.59 -5.60
CA ASN A 609 1.57 -0.35 -5.26
C ASN A 609 1.24 -0.43 -3.75
N PRO A 610 1.80 -1.35 -2.93
CA PRO A 610 1.47 -1.41 -1.51
C PRO A 610 2.06 -0.24 -0.69
N THR A 611 2.37 0.89 -1.34
CA THR A 611 2.97 2.08 -0.75
C THR A 611 1.91 3.14 -0.49
N SER A 612 1.38 3.19 0.73
CA SER A 612 0.58 4.34 1.16
C SER A 612 1.49 5.47 1.61
N TRP A 613 2.32 5.22 2.63
CA TRP A 613 3.41 6.10 3.05
C TRP A 613 4.72 5.33 3.06
N ARG A 614 5.72 5.86 2.35
CA ARG A 614 6.98 5.17 2.04
C ARG A 614 7.73 4.58 3.23
N PRO A 615 7.95 5.28 4.35
CA PRO A 615 8.66 4.72 5.52
C PRO A 615 7.93 3.54 6.19
N LEU A 616 6.59 3.48 6.06
CA LEU A 616 5.73 2.49 6.72
C LEU A 616 5.11 1.48 5.75
N THR A 617 5.60 1.46 4.52
CA THR A 617 5.17 0.54 3.47
C THR A 617 5.63 -0.87 3.81
N PRO A 618 4.80 -1.92 3.69
CA PRO A 618 5.24 -3.28 3.98
C PRO A 618 6.33 -3.77 3.00
N GLY A 619 6.23 -3.44 1.71
CA GLY A 619 7.24 -3.82 0.70
C GLY A 619 7.39 -5.34 0.53
N GLY A 620 8.13 -5.81 -0.47
CA GLY A 620 8.54 -7.23 -0.53
C GLY A 620 7.45 -8.30 -0.68
N GLN A 621 6.28 -7.99 -1.26
CA GLN A 621 5.13 -8.91 -1.35
C GLN A 621 5.49 -10.21 -2.10
N ASN A 622 5.39 -11.35 -1.43
CA ASN A 622 5.59 -12.67 -2.02
C ASN A 622 4.32 -13.18 -2.73
N SER A 623 3.13 -12.78 -2.28
CA SER A 623 1.87 -13.23 -2.90
C SER A 623 1.48 -12.37 -4.10
N VAL A 624 1.00 -13.01 -5.18
CA VAL A 624 0.41 -12.29 -6.33
C VAL A 624 -1.01 -11.79 -6.06
N SER A 625 -1.64 -12.25 -4.99
CA SER A 625 -3.05 -11.98 -4.65
C SER A 625 -3.48 -10.51 -4.79
N PRO A 626 -2.80 -9.51 -4.17
CA PRO A 626 -3.19 -8.10 -4.27
C PRO A 626 -3.23 -7.61 -5.72
N TYR A 627 -2.18 -7.92 -6.49
CA TYR A 627 -2.06 -7.51 -7.90
C TYR A 627 -3.12 -8.18 -8.78
N LEU A 628 -3.34 -9.49 -8.57
CA LEU A 628 -4.33 -10.27 -9.32
C LEU A 628 -5.74 -9.68 -9.13
N ARG A 629 -6.21 -9.58 -7.88
CA ARG A 629 -7.57 -9.10 -7.59
C ARG A 629 -7.78 -7.66 -8.05
N GLN A 630 -6.78 -6.79 -7.86
CA GLN A 630 -6.79 -5.42 -8.39
C GLN A 630 -6.91 -5.40 -9.93
N GLY A 631 -6.14 -6.24 -10.63
CA GLY A 631 -6.17 -6.34 -12.10
C GLY A 631 -7.53 -6.80 -12.61
N VAL A 632 -8.10 -7.83 -11.98
CA VAL A 632 -9.45 -8.33 -12.32
C VAL A 632 -10.51 -7.26 -12.07
N MET A 633 -10.40 -6.48 -10.98
CA MET A 633 -11.34 -5.38 -10.68
C MET A 633 -11.33 -4.34 -11.80
N MET A 634 -10.14 -3.89 -12.22
CA MET A 634 -10.03 -2.94 -13.34
C MET A 634 -10.54 -3.53 -14.66
N ALA A 635 -10.22 -4.78 -14.96
CA ALA A 635 -10.69 -5.45 -16.18
C ALA A 635 -12.23 -5.59 -16.22
N ALA A 636 -12.84 -5.91 -15.07
CA ALA A 636 -14.29 -6.04 -14.91
C ALA A 636 -15.06 -4.71 -15.08
N TYR A 637 -14.36 -3.57 -15.06
CA TYR A 637 -14.87 -2.24 -15.38
C TYR A 637 -14.31 -1.68 -16.70
N GLY A 638 -13.77 -2.54 -17.58
CA GLY A 638 -13.41 -2.18 -18.95
C GLY A 638 -11.94 -1.86 -19.21
N ALA A 639 -11.02 -2.10 -18.26
CA ALA A 639 -9.59 -1.99 -18.54
C ALA A 639 -9.11 -3.16 -19.40
N ARG A 640 -8.64 -2.88 -20.61
CA ARG A 640 -8.01 -3.91 -21.48
C ARG A 640 -6.52 -3.71 -21.70
N TYR A 641 -5.97 -2.55 -21.35
CA TYR A 641 -4.52 -2.33 -21.36
C TYR A 641 -3.95 -2.59 -19.97
N GLY A 642 -2.70 -3.04 -19.89
CA GLY A 642 -2.00 -3.26 -18.63
C GLY A 642 -0.57 -2.77 -18.69
N ILE A 643 -0.10 -2.12 -17.63
CA ILE A 643 1.31 -1.85 -17.35
C ILE A 643 1.65 -2.69 -16.13
N VAL A 644 2.12 -3.91 -16.37
CA VAL A 644 2.22 -4.94 -15.33
C VAL A 644 3.66 -5.42 -15.22
N SER A 645 4.19 -5.40 -14.00
CA SER A 645 5.54 -5.87 -13.71
C SER A 645 5.65 -6.15 -12.24
N THR A 646 5.96 -7.39 -11.90
CA THR A 646 6.44 -7.72 -10.56
C THR A 646 7.96 -7.59 -10.52
N SER A 647 8.54 -7.47 -9.33
CA SER A 647 9.97 -7.69 -9.11
C SER A 647 10.21 -9.19 -8.86
N GLY A 648 11.34 -9.53 -8.23
CA GLY A 648 11.70 -10.92 -7.97
C GLY A 648 10.93 -11.57 -6.81
N PHE A 649 10.12 -10.83 -6.04
CA PHE A 649 9.51 -11.34 -4.81
C PHE A 649 8.33 -12.30 -5.04
N VAL A 650 7.55 -12.05 -6.09
CA VAL A 650 6.26 -12.74 -6.30
C VAL A 650 6.49 -14.19 -6.66
N GLU A 651 5.85 -15.08 -5.89
CA GLU A 651 5.93 -16.52 -6.09
C GLU A 651 5.11 -16.99 -7.30
N GLU A 652 5.59 -18.05 -7.96
CA GLU A 652 4.86 -18.74 -9.02
C GLU A 652 3.52 -19.31 -8.51
N PRO A 653 2.45 -19.32 -9.32
CA PRO A 653 2.42 -18.96 -10.75
C PRO A 653 2.33 -17.44 -11.03
N GLY A 654 2.35 -16.58 -10.02
CA GLY A 654 2.41 -15.14 -10.23
C GLY A 654 1.29 -14.58 -11.13
N LEU A 655 1.66 -13.67 -12.05
CA LEU A 655 0.71 -13.03 -12.97
C LEU A 655 0.13 -13.99 -14.04
N ASP A 656 0.65 -15.21 -14.18
CA ASP A 656 0.05 -16.19 -15.10
C ASP A 656 -1.40 -16.50 -14.73
N ILE A 657 -1.79 -16.39 -13.46
CA ILE A 657 -3.19 -16.55 -13.06
C ILE A 657 -4.08 -15.52 -13.78
N LEU A 658 -3.65 -14.25 -13.82
CA LEU A 658 -4.39 -13.19 -14.51
C LEU A 658 -4.43 -13.43 -16.02
N PHE A 659 -3.29 -13.77 -16.61
CA PHE A 659 -3.21 -14.06 -18.06
C PHE A 659 -4.04 -15.28 -18.44
N ALA A 660 -4.09 -16.30 -17.59
CA ALA A 660 -4.95 -17.47 -17.78
C ALA A 660 -6.42 -17.09 -17.75
N MET A 661 -6.84 -16.17 -16.86
CA MET A 661 -8.23 -15.71 -16.86
C MET A 661 -8.62 -15.00 -18.17
N MET A 662 -7.72 -14.15 -18.66
CA MET A 662 -7.93 -13.43 -19.92
C MET A 662 -7.94 -14.38 -21.12
N LYS A 663 -6.98 -15.32 -21.20
CA LYS A 663 -6.88 -16.27 -22.33
C LYS A 663 -7.93 -17.38 -22.28
N SER A 664 -8.40 -17.81 -21.11
CA SER A 664 -9.49 -18.80 -21.01
C SER A 664 -10.86 -18.21 -21.34
N GLY A 665 -10.98 -16.88 -21.32
CA GLY A 665 -12.24 -16.16 -21.50
C GLY A 665 -13.11 -16.09 -20.24
N VAL A 666 -12.67 -16.64 -19.09
CA VAL A 666 -13.43 -16.47 -17.83
C VAL A 666 -13.51 -14.99 -17.42
N LEU A 667 -12.44 -14.23 -17.69
CA LEU A 667 -12.42 -12.77 -17.61
C LEU A 667 -12.53 -12.19 -19.03
N PRO A 668 -13.74 -11.80 -19.49
CA PRO A 668 -13.92 -11.25 -20.83
C PRO A 668 -13.41 -9.80 -20.92
N VAL A 669 -13.20 -9.32 -22.14
CA VAL A 669 -13.13 -7.87 -22.41
C VAL A 669 -14.54 -7.30 -22.20
N VAL A 670 -14.65 -6.25 -21.39
CA VAL A 670 -15.93 -5.65 -21.00
C VAL A 670 -16.12 -4.31 -21.72
N GLU A 671 -17.22 -4.17 -22.46
CA GLU A 671 -17.62 -2.90 -23.07
C GLU A 671 -18.49 -2.07 -22.10
N ASN A 672 -18.66 -0.78 -22.40
CA ASN A 672 -19.30 0.16 -21.48
C ASN A 672 -20.76 -0.22 -21.18
N GLU A 673 -21.47 -0.66 -22.20
CA GLU A 673 -22.87 -1.09 -22.16
C GLU A 673 -23.09 -2.37 -21.36
N ASP A 674 -22.04 -3.17 -21.16
CA ASP A 674 -22.11 -4.46 -20.47
C ASP A 674 -21.84 -4.32 -18.96
N ILE A 675 -21.39 -3.16 -18.48
CA ILE A 675 -21.16 -2.91 -17.06
C ILE A 675 -22.51 -2.65 -16.37
N LEU A 676 -23.00 -3.63 -15.61
CA LEU A 676 -24.28 -3.55 -14.92
C LEU A 676 -24.17 -3.07 -13.46
N SER A 677 -22.95 -2.84 -12.97
CA SER A 677 -22.68 -2.48 -11.57
C SER A 677 -22.42 -0.98 -11.34
N ILE A 678 -22.74 -0.10 -12.29
CA ILE A 678 -22.71 1.37 -12.10
C ILE A 678 -24.13 1.86 -11.83
N GLY A 679 -24.41 2.27 -10.59
CA GLY A 679 -25.77 2.62 -10.14
C GLY A 679 -26.05 4.11 -10.14
N SER A 680 -25.03 4.91 -9.83
CA SER A 680 -25.12 6.37 -9.75
C SER A 680 -23.79 7.00 -10.14
N TRP A 681 -23.78 8.32 -10.29
CA TRP A 681 -22.62 9.10 -10.69
C TRP A 681 -22.32 10.24 -9.72
N HIS A 682 -21.08 10.68 -9.71
CA HIS A 682 -20.64 11.90 -9.06
C HIS A 682 -20.02 12.84 -10.08
N LEU A 683 -20.57 14.04 -10.20
CA LEU A 683 -20.18 15.01 -11.20
C LEU A 683 -19.34 16.11 -10.56
N ILE A 684 -18.20 16.40 -11.17
CA ILE A 684 -17.34 17.50 -10.75
C ILE A 684 -17.72 18.77 -11.52
N LYS A 685 -18.04 19.82 -10.76
CA LYS A 685 -18.32 21.18 -11.21
C LYS A 685 -17.36 22.13 -10.48
N ASP A 686 -16.68 22.99 -11.22
CA ASP A 686 -15.83 24.07 -10.68
C ASP A 686 -14.85 23.62 -9.58
N VAL A 687 -13.98 22.64 -9.90
CA VAL A 687 -13.13 21.93 -8.94
C VAL A 687 -12.30 22.85 -8.02
N ASP A 688 -12.18 22.49 -6.74
CA ASP A 688 -11.37 23.22 -5.76
C ASP A 688 -9.87 22.97 -6.01
N GLU A 689 -9.23 23.90 -6.73
CA GLU A 689 -7.81 23.82 -7.09
C GLU A 689 -6.90 23.75 -5.86
N LYS A 690 -7.27 24.43 -4.77
CA LYS A 690 -6.46 24.46 -3.54
C LYS A 690 -6.39 23.08 -2.90
N LEU A 691 -7.50 22.35 -2.84
CA LEU A 691 -7.54 20.99 -2.35
C LEU A 691 -6.66 20.09 -3.22
N ILE A 692 -6.85 20.12 -4.55
CA ILE A 692 -6.05 19.34 -5.51
C ILE A 692 -4.55 19.56 -5.27
N HIS A 693 -4.10 20.82 -5.26
CA HIS A 693 -2.68 21.14 -5.11
C HIS A 693 -2.09 20.65 -3.80
N THR A 694 -2.86 20.64 -2.71
CA THR A 694 -2.37 20.07 -1.43
C THR A 694 -2.21 18.56 -1.51
N VAL A 695 -3.17 17.86 -2.11
CA VAL A 695 -3.15 16.40 -2.25
C VAL A 695 -2.03 15.94 -3.20
N ASP A 696 -1.84 16.63 -4.32
CA ASP A 696 -0.84 16.26 -5.33
C ASP A 696 0.60 16.61 -4.89
N ASN A 697 0.77 17.59 -3.99
CA ASN A 697 2.04 17.88 -3.33
C ASN A 697 2.37 16.90 -2.19
N HIS A 698 2.38 15.62 -2.53
CA HIS A 698 2.48 14.49 -1.60
C HIS A 698 3.82 14.44 -0.84
N HIS A 699 4.90 15.00 -1.39
CA HIS A 699 6.21 15.05 -0.69
C HIS A 699 6.24 16.04 0.48
N ASN A 700 5.32 16.99 0.51
CA ASN A 700 5.20 17.94 1.61
C ASN A 700 4.26 17.40 2.68
N ILE A 701 4.83 16.95 3.79
CA ILE A 701 4.08 16.47 4.97
C ILE A 701 3.70 17.61 5.94
N LYS A 702 4.22 18.82 5.73
CA LYS A 702 3.93 19.99 6.58
C LYS A 702 2.67 20.73 6.11
N GLN A 703 1.57 19.99 5.98
CA GLN A 703 0.31 20.49 5.40
C GLN A 703 -0.90 20.40 6.32
N TYR A 704 -0.71 19.93 7.56
CA TYR A 704 -1.79 19.69 8.51
C TYR A 704 -2.70 20.90 8.72
N LYS A 705 -4.01 20.69 8.62
CA LYS A 705 -5.04 21.65 9.03
C LYS A 705 -6.18 20.94 9.75
N LYS A 706 -6.71 21.59 10.78
CA LYS A 706 -7.86 21.11 11.56
C LYS A 706 -9.13 20.90 10.74
N ASP A 707 -9.29 21.63 9.62
CA ASP A 707 -10.49 21.57 8.76
C ASP A 707 -10.35 20.59 7.58
N ASP A 708 -9.30 19.75 7.52
CA ASP A 708 -9.07 18.80 6.41
C ASP A 708 -10.18 17.72 6.29
N GLU A 709 -11.00 17.53 7.33
CA GLU A 709 -12.20 16.67 7.32
C GLU A 709 -13.39 17.27 6.54
N ASN A 710 -13.41 18.59 6.35
CA ASN A 710 -14.51 19.33 5.73
C ASN A 710 -14.35 19.40 4.19
N ALA A 711 -14.27 18.22 3.58
CA ALA A 711 -14.23 18.06 2.14
C ALA A 711 -15.05 16.82 1.70
N ILE A 712 -15.50 16.80 0.45
CA ILE A 712 -16.12 15.60 -0.14
C ILE A 712 -15.04 14.53 -0.40
N PHE A 713 -13.84 14.93 -0.83
CA PHE A 713 -12.63 14.10 -0.86
C PHE A 713 -11.69 14.53 0.28
N SER A 714 -12.03 14.13 1.49
CA SER A 714 -11.37 14.55 2.73
C SER A 714 -10.16 13.68 3.09
N LEU A 715 -9.28 14.25 3.93
CA LEU A 715 -8.11 13.58 4.52
C LEU A 715 -7.22 12.87 3.47
N ALA A 716 -7.12 13.44 2.28
CA ALA A 716 -6.46 12.82 1.12
C ALA A 716 -4.94 13.10 1.06
N GLN A 717 -4.44 14.08 1.83
CA GLN A 717 -3.03 14.45 1.88
C GLN A 717 -2.16 13.37 2.57
N MET A 718 -0.86 13.35 2.25
CA MET A 718 0.10 12.33 2.70
C MET A 718 0.15 12.17 4.24
N HIS A 719 0.06 13.27 5.01
CA HIS A 719 0.14 13.24 6.48
C HIS A 719 -1.10 12.63 7.16
N TRP A 720 -2.15 12.30 6.39
CA TRP A 720 -3.36 11.61 6.85
C TRP A 720 -3.36 10.11 6.57
N ALA A 721 -2.28 9.55 6.00
CA ALA A 721 -2.19 8.12 5.72
C ALA A 721 -2.56 7.27 6.94
N GLY A 722 -3.43 6.28 6.74
CA GLY A 722 -3.90 5.37 7.78
C GLY A 722 -5.07 5.88 8.63
N THR A 723 -5.50 7.14 8.47
CA THR A 723 -6.61 7.69 9.26
C THR A 723 -7.98 7.22 8.79
N ASN A 724 -8.92 7.06 9.72
CA ASN A 724 -10.33 6.82 9.39
C ASN A 724 -10.98 8.04 8.74
N ILE A 725 -11.95 7.75 7.86
CA ILE A 725 -12.60 8.76 7.02
C ILE A 725 -13.92 9.25 7.66
N PRO A 726 -14.23 10.56 7.61
CA PRO A 726 -15.46 11.12 8.15
C PRO A 726 -16.70 10.71 7.36
N ASP A 727 -17.88 10.82 7.97
CA ASP A 727 -19.15 10.38 7.38
C ASP A 727 -19.60 11.22 6.19
N ASN A 728 -19.02 12.41 5.96
CA ASN A 728 -19.28 13.25 4.80
C ASN A 728 -18.43 12.92 3.57
N ASP A 729 -17.50 11.99 3.67
CA ASP A 729 -16.58 11.67 2.59
C ASP A 729 -17.22 10.79 1.51
N PHE A 730 -16.92 11.09 0.25
CA PHE A 730 -17.38 10.33 -0.89
C PHE A 730 -16.94 8.88 -0.84
N SER A 731 -15.67 8.58 -0.56
CA SER A 731 -15.13 7.22 -0.57
C SER A 731 -15.88 6.34 0.44
N LYS A 732 -16.25 6.90 1.59
CA LYS A 732 -17.03 6.19 2.61
C LYS A 732 -18.47 5.96 2.18
N ILE A 733 -19.17 7.00 1.74
CA ILE A 733 -20.59 6.93 1.35
C ILE A 733 -20.78 6.08 0.08
N ALA A 734 -19.96 6.33 -0.94
CA ALA A 734 -20.13 5.80 -2.28
C ALA A 734 -19.44 4.45 -2.47
N LEU A 735 -18.24 4.27 -1.92
CA LEU A 735 -17.38 3.12 -2.22
C LEU A 735 -17.19 2.18 -1.02
N GLY A 736 -17.65 2.55 0.18
CA GLY A 736 -17.52 1.72 1.39
C GLY A 736 -16.12 1.73 2.00
N VAL A 737 -15.31 2.76 1.72
CA VAL A 737 -13.95 2.88 2.28
C VAL A 737 -14.00 3.33 3.74
N LYS A 738 -13.21 2.66 4.60
CA LYS A 738 -13.16 2.97 6.05
C LYS A 738 -12.04 3.96 6.43
N TYR A 739 -10.85 3.83 5.85
CA TYR A 739 -9.66 4.63 6.17
C TYR A 739 -8.73 4.80 4.95
N ARG A 740 -7.80 5.76 5.03
CA ARG A 740 -6.91 6.19 3.92
C ARG A 740 -5.61 5.38 3.86
N TRP A 741 -5.62 4.14 3.35
CA TRP A 741 -4.42 3.30 3.26
C TRP A 741 -4.15 2.70 1.86
N LEU A 742 -4.75 1.55 1.54
CA LEU A 742 -4.51 0.78 0.31
C LEU A 742 -5.84 0.36 -0.35
N ASN A 743 -6.65 1.36 -0.72
CA ASN A 743 -8.04 1.20 -1.15
C ASN A 743 -8.19 0.82 -2.64
N TYR A 744 -7.42 -0.16 -3.10
CA TYR A 744 -7.40 -0.57 -4.51
C TYR A 744 -8.65 -1.30 -5.00
N MET A 745 -9.34 -1.98 -4.09
CA MET A 745 -10.52 -2.80 -4.38
C MET A 745 -11.54 -2.66 -3.24
N PRO A 746 -12.18 -1.48 -3.13
CA PRO A 746 -13.18 -1.25 -2.08
C PRO A 746 -14.42 -2.14 -2.30
N GLU A 747 -15.19 -2.37 -1.23
CA GLU A 747 -16.36 -3.27 -1.26
C GLU A 747 -17.50 -2.78 -2.15
N ILE A 748 -17.62 -1.47 -2.40
CA ILE A 748 -18.66 -0.85 -3.24
C ILE A 748 -20.08 -1.42 -2.97
N PRO A 749 -20.57 -1.34 -1.72
CA PRO A 749 -21.81 -1.99 -1.29
C PRO A 749 -23.09 -1.44 -1.97
N ASN A 750 -22.96 -0.32 -2.68
CA ASN A 750 -24.01 0.36 -3.44
C ASN A 750 -23.82 0.24 -4.96
N GLY A 751 -22.88 -0.61 -5.39
CA GLY A 751 -22.30 -0.59 -6.74
C GLY A 751 -21.26 0.51 -6.92
N MET A 752 -20.62 0.53 -8.08
CA MET A 752 -19.67 1.57 -8.45
C MET A 752 -20.39 2.91 -8.62
N VAL A 753 -19.81 3.96 -8.05
CA VAL A 753 -20.21 5.35 -8.27
C VAL A 753 -19.12 6.02 -9.09
N ALA A 754 -19.37 6.14 -10.38
CA ALA A 754 -18.39 6.66 -11.33
C ALA A 754 -18.25 8.20 -11.21
N ILE A 755 -17.04 8.73 -11.37
CA ILE A 755 -16.76 10.17 -11.29
C ILE A 755 -16.57 10.74 -12.70
N ALA A 756 -17.32 11.78 -13.04
CA ALA A 756 -17.35 12.37 -14.38
C ALA A 756 -17.49 13.90 -14.34
N PRO A 757 -17.32 14.61 -15.45
CA PRO A 757 -17.51 16.06 -15.47
C PRO A 757 -19.00 16.43 -15.54
N ILE A 758 -19.33 17.66 -15.12
CA ILE A 758 -20.70 18.18 -15.08
C ILE A 758 -21.45 18.09 -16.41
N GLU A 759 -20.72 18.06 -17.53
CA GLU A 759 -21.25 17.86 -18.89
C GLU A 759 -22.05 16.56 -19.04
N SER A 760 -21.78 15.52 -18.23
CA SER A 760 -22.55 14.28 -18.24
C SER A 760 -23.97 14.43 -17.66
N ALA A 761 -24.28 15.52 -16.96
CA ALA A 761 -25.57 15.70 -16.26
C ALA A 761 -26.79 15.58 -17.18
N LYS A 762 -26.69 16.09 -18.42
CA LYS A 762 -27.79 16.06 -19.39
C LYS A 762 -28.17 14.63 -19.75
N GLU A 763 -27.19 13.83 -20.20
CA GLU A 763 -27.42 12.44 -20.60
C GLU A 763 -27.90 11.58 -19.42
N LEU A 764 -27.33 11.79 -18.24
CA LEU A 764 -27.73 11.07 -17.03
C LEU A 764 -29.19 11.39 -16.66
N SER A 765 -29.60 12.65 -16.77
CA SER A 765 -30.99 13.07 -16.54
C SER A 765 -31.95 12.43 -17.54
N GLU A 766 -31.60 12.41 -18.84
CA GLU A 766 -32.41 11.78 -19.90
C GLU A 766 -32.59 10.26 -19.66
N LYS A 767 -31.58 9.59 -19.11
CA LYS A 767 -31.62 8.16 -18.74
C LYS A 767 -32.19 7.90 -17.34
N ASN A 768 -32.63 8.94 -16.63
CA ASN A 768 -33.09 8.89 -15.24
C ASN A 768 -32.06 8.26 -14.29
N ILE A 769 -30.76 8.43 -14.54
CA ILE A 769 -29.69 7.92 -13.68
C ILE A 769 -29.39 8.97 -12.61
N PRO A 770 -29.44 8.61 -11.31
CA PRO A 770 -29.17 9.56 -10.23
C PRO A 770 -27.69 9.96 -10.20
N PHE A 771 -27.44 11.24 -9.96
CA PHE A 771 -26.10 11.77 -9.82
C PHE A 771 -26.04 12.87 -8.76
N SER A 772 -24.87 13.01 -8.15
CA SER A 772 -24.53 14.04 -7.18
C SER A 772 -23.53 15.01 -7.80
N ILE A 773 -23.45 16.25 -7.31
CA ILE A 773 -22.52 17.26 -7.82
C ILE A 773 -21.64 17.79 -6.69
N SER A 774 -20.34 17.98 -6.93
CA SER A 774 -19.44 18.69 -6.01
C SER A 774 -18.31 19.38 -6.75
N ASN A 775 -17.50 20.17 -6.03
CA ASN A 775 -16.20 20.64 -6.51
C ASN A 775 -15.02 19.89 -5.86
N SER A 776 -15.21 18.64 -5.42
CA SER A 776 -14.32 17.83 -4.57
C SER A 776 -14.21 18.26 -3.10
N LYS A 777 -14.54 19.51 -2.76
CA LYS A 777 -14.54 20.00 -1.37
C LYS A 777 -15.95 20.22 -0.82
N GLN A 778 -16.78 20.92 -1.56
CA GLN A 778 -18.15 21.31 -1.22
C GLN A 778 -19.13 20.60 -2.14
N GLY A 779 -20.27 20.18 -1.60
CA GLY A 779 -21.38 19.67 -2.39
C GLY A 779 -22.14 20.81 -3.07
N PHE A 780 -22.78 20.53 -4.20
CA PHE A 780 -23.62 21.51 -4.90
C PHE A 780 -25.09 21.13 -4.76
N SER A 781 -25.86 21.97 -4.06
CA SER A 781 -27.28 21.75 -3.76
C SER A 781 -28.03 23.07 -3.86
N ASN A 782 -29.28 23.05 -4.35
CA ASN A 782 -30.11 24.26 -4.52
C ASN A 782 -29.41 25.42 -5.25
N ASN A 783 -28.64 25.10 -6.30
CA ASN A 783 -27.84 26.05 -7.09
C ASN A 783 -26.69 26.76 -6.34
N GLU A 784 -26.28 26.27 -5.17
CA GLU A 784 -25.16 26.81 -4.42
C GLU A 784 -24.20 25.72 -3.90
N PHE A 785 -22.97 26.10 -3.57
CA PHE A 785 -22.03 25.21 -2.91
C PHE A 785 -22.23 25.23 -1.40
N VAL A 786 -22.46 24.07 -0.81
CA VAL A 786 -22.65 23.86 0.64
C VAL A 786 -21.52 23.00 1.21
N SER A 787 -21.27 23.11 2.51
CA SER A 787 -20.21 22.32 3.15
C SER A 787 -20.44 20.81 3.00
N ALA A 788 -19.35 20.03 3.00
CA ALA A 788 -19.41 18.57 2.87
C ALA A 788 -20.34 17.95 3.93
N LYS A 789 -20.23 18.42 5.18
CA LYS A 789 -21.08 17.98 6.30
C LYS A 789 -22.58 18.18 6.04
N LYS A 790 -22.98 19.32 5.46
CA LYS A 790 -24.39 19.58 5.11
C LYS A 790 -24.85 18.70 3.93
N TYR A 791 -23.98 18.48 2.96
CA TYR A 791 -24.29 17.71 1.75
C TYR A 791 -24.32 16.19 1.95
N ALA A 792 -23.71 15.67 3.01
CA ALA A 792 -23.54 14.23 3.24
C ALA A 792 -24.84 13.42 3.12
N SER A 793 -25.94 13.95 3.67
CA SER A 793 -27.26 13.29 3.61
C SER A 793 -27.82 13.20 2.19
N GLU A 794 -27.63 14.25 1.38
CA GLU A 794 -28.05 14.30 -0.02
C GLU A 794 -27.21 13.33 -0.87
N LEU A 795 -25.89 13.36 -0.70
CA LEU A 795 -24.97 12.43 -1.36
C LEU A 795 -25.35 10.98 -1.07
N LYS A 796 -25.57 10.63 0.21
CA LYS A 796 -25.98 9.29 0.62
C LYS A 796 -27.30 8.87 -0.03
N LYS A 797 -28.31 9.74 -0.04
CA LYS A 797 -29.61 9.47 -0.67
C LYS A 797 -29.47 9.17 -2.17
N ILE A 798 -28.63 9.94 -2.88
CA ILE A 798 -28.37 9.74 -4.32
C ILE A 798 -27.70 8.40 -4.58
N VAL A 799 -26.69 8.03 -3.78
CA VAL A 799 -26.01 6.74 -3.89
C VAL A 799 -26.98 5.58 -3.63
N GLU A 800 -27.83 5.69 -2.61
CA GLU A 800 -28.87 4.69 -2.30
C GLU A 800 -29.93 4.57 -3.42
N MET A 801 -30.29 5.69 -4.07
CA MET A 801 -31.15 5.66 -5.25
C MET A 801 -30.48 4.91 -6.40
N GLY A 802 -29.17 5.08 -6.60
CA GLY A 802 -28.40 4.34 -7.58
C GLY A 802 -28.38 2.84 -7.31
N ALA A 803 -28.12 2.45 -6.06
CA ALA A 803 -28.10 1.05 -5.63
C ALA A 803 -29.42 0.33 -5.94
N LYS A 804 -30.57 1.00 -5.73
CA LYS A 804 -31.92 0.47 -6.01
C LYS A 804 -32.24 0.26 -7.49
N ARG A 805 -31.41 0.76 -8.41
CA ARG A 805 -31.59 0.59 -9.87
C ARG A 805 -30.82 -0.61 -10.42
N LEU A 806 -29.83 -1.09 -9.67
CA LEU A 806 -28.95 -2.15 -10.13
C LEU A 806 -29.73 -3.48 -10.23
N PRO A 807 -29.54 -4.28 -11.30
CA PRO A 807 -30.21 -5.58 -11.38
C PRO A 807 -29.77 -6.54 -10.26
N ILE A 808 -28.51 -6.41 -9.83
CA ILE A 808 -27.85 -7.19 -8.78
C ILE A 808 -27.16 -6.22 -7.82
N LEU A 809 -27.22 -6.51 -6.52
CA LEU A 809 -26.45 -5.82 -5.49
C LEU A 809 -25.65 -6.84 -4.69
N VAL A 810 -24.41 -6.51 -4.35
CA VAL A 810 -23.52 -7.37 -3.56
C VAL A 810 -23.04 -6.62 -2.32
N LYS A 811 -22.94 -7.32 -1.19
CA LYS A 811 -22.38 -6.82 0.07
C LYS A 811 -21.31 -7.78 0.59
N GLY A 812 -20.24 -7.23 1.20
CA GLY A 812 -19.18 -8.00 1.86
C GLY A 812 -17.96 -8.33 1.01
N ALA A 813 -17.93 -7.93 -0.27
CA ALA A 813 -16.82 -8.19 -1.19
C ALA A 813 -16.68 -7.06 -2.21
N ALA A 814 -15.48 -6.88 -2.77
CA ALA A 814 -15.33 -6.10 -3.99
C ALA A 814 -15.95 -6.87 -5.18
N TRP A 815 -16.63 -6.18 -6.09
CA TRP A 815 -17.41 -6.88 -7.12
C TRP A 815 -17.67 -6.11 -8.42
N SER A 816 -18.09 -6.85 -9.45
CA SER A 816 -18.67 -6.29 -10.67
C SER A 816 -19.76 -7.22 -11.20
N ALA A 817 -20.73 -6.67 -11.92
CA ALA A 817 -21.71 -7.44 -12.68
C ALA A 817 -21.61 -7.05 -14.15
N ILE A 818 -21.43 -8.06 -15.01
CA ILE A 818 -21.17 -7.90 -16.44
C ILE A 818 -22.27 -8.63 -17.22
N LYS A 819 -22.89 -7.95 -18.17
CA LYS A 819 -23.78 -8.57 -19.16
C LYS A 819 -22.95 -9.44 -20.11
N ILE A 820 -23.28 -10.73 -20.19
CA ILE A 820 -22.64 -11.66 -21.15
C ILE A 820 -23.47 -11.75 -22.43
N ASP A 821 -24.79 -11.83 -22.28
CA ASP A 821 -25.78 -11.67 -23.34
C ASP A 821 -27.10 -11.13 -22.72
N GLU A 822 -28.22 -11.18 -23.46
CA GLU A 822 -29.53 -10.71 -22.96
C GLU A 822 -30.07 -11.50 -21.76
N ASN A 823 -29.67 -12.76 -21.60
CA ASN A 823 -30.18 -13.71 -20.62
C ASN A 823 -29.15 -14.10 -19.54
N HIS A 824 -27.88 -13.71 -19.70
CA HIS A 824 -26.79 -14.10 -18.82
C HIS A 824 -26.05 -12.89 -18.25
N THR A 825 -25.84 -12.91 -16.94
CA THR A 825 -24.99 -11.94 -16.23
C THR A 825 -23.91 -12.68 -15.45
N ARG A 826 -22.66 -12.24 -15.58
CA ARG A 826 -21.53 -12.71 -14.79
C ARG A 826 -21.26 -11.76 -13.63
N ILE A 827 -21.29 -12.28 -12.42
CA ILE A 827 -20.87 -11.58 -11.21
C ILE A 827 -19.44 -12.02 -10.89
N ILE A 828 -18.53 -11.06 -10.75
CA ILE A 828 -17.17 -11.30 -10.30
C ILE A 828 -17.08 -10.83 -8.86
N LEU A 829 -16.64 -11.70 -7.96
CA LEU A 829 -16.53 -11.43 -6.53
C LEU A 829 -15.08 -11.60 -6.08
N MET A 830 -14.56 -10.64 -5.32
CA MET A 830 -13.18 -10.67 -4.82
C MET A 830 -13.14 -10.37 -3.33
N ASP A 831 -12.19 -11.01 -2.65
CA ASP A 831 -11.72 -10.50 -1.37
C ASP A 831 -11.25 -9.04 -1.53
N SER A 832 -11.73 -8.12 -0.69
CA SER A 832 -11.41 -6.68 -0.74
C SER A 832 -10.12 -6.30 0.00
N GLY A 833 -9.56 -7.19 0.82
CA GLY A 833 -8.40 -6.88 1.67
C GLY A 833 -7.09 -6.91 0.88
N TYR A 834 -6.51 -5.74 0.56
CA TYR A 834 -5.33 -5.67 -0.32
C TYR A 834 -4.13 -6.45 0.25
N ILE A 835 -3.66 -6.08 1.45
CA ILE A 835 -2.65 -6.80 2.25
C ILE A 835 -3.26 -7.40 3.53
N GLU A 836 -4.58 -7.60 3.51
CA GLU A 836 -5.36 -8.17 4.64
C GLU A 836 -6.30 -9.24 4.10
N PRO A 837 -5.77 -10.25 3.39
CA PRO A 837 -6.62 -11.23 2.76
C PRO A 837 -7.42 -11.97 3.82
N GLN A 838 -8.73 -12.12 3.61
CA GLN A 838 -9.59 -12.92 4.49
C GLN A 838 -10.76 -13.51 3.72
N GLU A 839 -11.30 -14.61 4.25
CA GLU A 839 -12.53 -15.17 3.72
C GLU A 839 -13.67 -14.17 3.96
N ARG A 840 -14.45 -13.89 2.92
CA ARG A 840 -15.55 -12.92 2.98
C ARG A 840 -16.88 -13.63 2.95
N ASP A 841 -17.74 -13.33 3.90
CA ASP A 841 -19.17 -13.64 3.82
C ASP A 841 -19.85 -12.62 2.91
N VAL A 842 -20.46 -13.11 1.82
CA VAL A 842 -21.00 -12.28 0.75
C VAL A 842 -22.48 -12.58 0.54
N THR A 843 -23.28 -11.52 0.49
CA THR A 843 -24.69 -11.59 0.10
C THR A 843 -24.87 -10.99 -1.28
N ILE A 844 -25.46 -11.76 -2.20
CA ILE A 844 -25.90 -11.32 -3.52
C ILE A 844 -27.42 -11.18 -3.48
N VAL A 845 -27.93 -10.01 -3.88
CA VAL A 845 -29.37 -9.70 -3.95
C VAL A 845 -29.77 -9.46 -5.40
N PHE A 846 -30.79 -10.17 -5.87
CA PHE A 846 -31.39 -9.99 -7.21
C PHE A 846 -32.62 -9.08 -7.09
N GLN A 847 -32.56 -7.87 -7.68
CA GLN A 847 -33.55 -6.82 -7.41
C GLN A 847 -34.71 -6.79 -8.41
N HIS A 848 -34.42 -6.93 -9.71
CA HIS A 848 -35.40 -6.65 -10.77
C HIS A 848 -35.70 -7.82 -11.69
N ARG A 849 -34.85 -8.85 -11.70
CA ARG A 849 -35.03 -10.07 -12.50
C ARG A 849 -34.88 -11.29 -11.60
N LYS A 850 -35.72 -12.31 -11.81
CA LYS A 850 -35.64 -13.57 -11.07
C LYS A 850 -34.72 -14.55 -11.80
N PRO A 851 -33.63 -15.03 -11.18
CA PRO A 851 -32.78 -16.04 -11.80
C PRO A 851 -33.51 -17.37 -12.02
N LYS A 852 -33.28 -18.01 -13.17
CA LYS A 852 -33.62 -19.41 -13.45
C LYS A 852 -32.57 -20.36 -12.88
N SER A 853 -31.30 -20.00 -13.02
CA SER A 853 -30.18 -20.73 -12.43
C SER A 853 -29.05 -19.77 -12.06
N VAL A 854 -28.27 -20.16 -11.06
CA VAL A 854 -27.06 -19.46 -10.65
C VAL A 854 -25.98 -20.52 -10.44
N GLN A 855 -24.82 -20.33 -11.05
CA GLN A 855 -23.72 -21.29 -10.99
C GLN A 855 -22.39 -20.56 -10.85
N ASP A 856 -21.50 -21.06 -10.00
CA ASP A 856 -20.09 -20.69 -10.11
C ASP A 856 -19.44 -21.50 -11.23
N ILE A 857 -18.92 -20.80 -12.23
CA ILE A 857 -18.50 -21.42 -13.50
C ILE A 857 -17.12 -22.09 -13.43
N LEU A 858 -16.32 -21.80 -12.40
CA LEU A 858 -15.00 -22.40 -12.22
C LEU A 858 -15.10 -23.69 -11.40
N SER A 859 -15.85 -23.66 -10.30
CA SER A 859 -16.11 -24.81 -9.44
C SER A 859 -17.27 -25.70 -9.92
N LYS A 860 -18.11 -25.20 -10.83
CA LYS A 860 -19.34 -25.84 -11.33
C LYS A 860 -20.40 -26.06 -10.24
N GLU A 861 -20.29 -25.33 -9.13
CA GLU A 861 -21.24 -25.36 -8.03
C GLU A 861 -22.55 -24.65 -8.43
N ASN A 862 -23.68 -25.35 -8.34
CA ASN A 862 -25.00 -24.73 -8.51
C ASN A 862 -25.44 -24.08 -7.20
N LEU A 863 -25.77 -22.80 -7.24
CA LEU A 863 -26.13 -21.99 -6.07
C LEU A 863 -27.64 -21.83 -5.97
N ILE A 864 -28.19 -22.09 -4.79
CA ILE A 864 -29.64 -22.04 -4.56
C ILE A 864 -30.06 -20.62 -4.18
N VAL A 865 -30.93 -20.03 -5.00
CA VAL A 865 -31.56 -18.73 -4.71
C VAL A 865 -32.71 -18.92 -3.73
N SER A 866 -32.67 -18.22 -2.60
CA SER A 866 -33.76 -18.17 -1.62
C SER A 866 -34.14 -16.73 -1.36
N LYS A 867 -35.43 -16.39 -1.42
CA LYS A 867 -35.93 -15.00 -1.22
C LYS A 867 -35.18 -13.94 -2.05
N SER A 868 -34.90 -14.25 -3.32
CA SER A 868 -34.15 -13.39 -4.25
C SER A 868 -32.71 -13.04 -3.79
N GLN A 869 -32.11 -13.89 -2.96
CA GLN A 869 -30.73 -13.70 -2.51
C GLN A 869 -29.96 -15.03 -2.46
N ILE A 870 -28.63 -14.90 -2.44
CA ILE A 870 -27.66 -15.98 -2.21
C ILE A 870 -26.65 -15.49 -1.16
N ASN A 871 -26.29 -16.36 -0.22
CA ASN A 871 -25.13 -16.16 0.66
C ASN A 871 -24.04 -17.14 0.27
N ILE A 872 -22.83 -16.64 0.01
CA ILE A 872 -21.66 -17.44 -0.34
C ILE A 872 -20.40 -16.89 0.32
N LYS A 873 -19.35 -17.70 0.30
CA LYS A 873 -18.03 -17.31 0.75
C LYS A 873 -17.11 -17.02 -0.43
N VAL A 874 -16.36 -15.92 -0.35
CA VAL A 874 -15.24 -15.64 -1.25
C VAL A 874 -13.95 -16.01 -0.52
N PRO A 875 -13.11 -16.90 -1.07
CA PRO A 875 -11.91 -17.36 -0.37
C PRO A 875 -10.88 -16.22 -0.19
N ALA A 876 -10.15 -16.26 0.93
CA ALA A 876 -9.09 -15.31 1.24
C ALA A 876 -8.07 -15.19 0.11
N GLY A 877 -7.75 -13.95 -0.26
CA GLY A 877 -6.79 -13.61 -1.32
C GLY A 877 -7.19 -14.09 -2.72
N SER A 878 -8.44 -14.49 -2.94
CA SER A 878 -8.93 -15.09 -4.18
C SER A 878 -10.25 -14.45 -4.63
N LEU A 879 -10.92 -15.10 -5.58
CA LEU A 879 -12.10 -14.59 -6.27
C LEU A 879 -13.01 -15.72 -6.77
N ARG A 880 -14.26 -15.37 -7.10
CA ARG A 880 -15.28 -16.26 -7.66
C ARG A 880 -15.94 -15.62 -8.90
N PHE A 881 -16.40 -16.46 -9.83
CA PHE A 881 -17.13 -16.05 -11.02
C PHE A 881 -18.48 -16.77 -11.04
N ILE A 882 -19.56 -16.01 -10.94
CA ILE A 882 -20.92 -16.52 -10.81
C ILE A 882 -21.73 -16.11 -12.03
N ASP A 883 -22.19 -17.08 -12.82
CA ASP A 883 -23.10 -16.82 -13.92
C ASP A 883 -24.55 -17.00 -13.48
N VAL A 884 -25.38 -16.03 -13.87
CA VAL A 884 -26.80 -15.92 -13.56
C VAL A 884 -27.56 -16.00 -14.88
N MET A 885 -28.42 -17.01 -15.02
CA MET A 885 -29.31 -17.15 -16.17
C MET A 885 -30.73 -16.70 -15.79
N TYR A 886 -31.39 -15.95 -16.67
CA TYR A 886 -32.73 -15.39 -16.45
C TYR A 886 -33.84 -16.00 -17.33
#